data_AF-A0A818F9Y9-F1
#
_entry.id   AF-A0A818F9Y9-F1
#
_cell.length_a   1.000
_cell.length_b   1.000
_cell.length_c   1.000
_cell.angle_alpha   90.00
_cell.angle_beta   90.00
_cell.angle_gamma   90.00
#
_symmetry.space_group_name_H-M   'P 1'
#
loop_
_entity.id
_entity.type
_entity.pdbx_description
1 polymer ?
#
loop_
_entity_poly.entity_id
_entity_poly.type
_entity_poly.pdbx_seq_one_letter_code
_entity_poly.pdbx_strand_id
1 'polypeptide(L)'
;MVWDRLRKYCLELNIFSTDSDNAQVILQQRWSTRVYIVMLSIILIVVAIIAGFNLRSINEIVYSPSKSQFIKMIERYPNTLRCPCSRIGIAYETFVRTHVNFHQVCLSTFVTQTWINSLFLQSNNSSSASYDIRYYLRYFWEVIAGFCFLSNSTWIDAVTSFGALRIVSPIAVVGENLRSQAQAALDNSMLMAQSVLVRNLIALRGIIAGNQFVSGLTTNFYASYPPSSFIKMARDHTRNFLSTIVRKMIALNFFKTNGLQTPMNIRRQQILTRFFILILVSCSITVGLYIFLSDQDQLVTVEYPSLVKYESLYEQHSSTLLCLCSQISVPYDRFLNVTFVLHQICTSSLVSSMWLDYLVLVNINRIPIWTETDYSRDFRTYGASYFKFLATYCHLAQINIEDAKHMFLSTQFINNYLPSQLFFLQQVQHISESFIAKTRHEFSRTLNWTQTATMISQFLTGANTNFRITVNNDGRVIINDVTFRIVTQITHNSLSSTGRCSCGFDGRVCFLIPIIYTNGSGVSEFLQVFYELKIGCIPMFGLFWSETDWWYNITYIENIRMTYSMIMDSQLLFNIESLNRSVPTRFEHVRLNILLQEMFVETVINNNTRFDLFYEQCSPIACTYQVVRRREIIIAILLIINIYGGLSRGLRLIIPLIGNLIFFFIRKCQNSTITHGKYAVNFQR
;
A
#
# COMPACT_ATOMS: atom_id res chain seq x y z
N MET A 1 26.66 80.37 3.40
CA MET A 1 26.34 80.87 2.03
C MET A 1 25.29 80.03 1.30
N VAL A 2 25.52 78.75 0.98
CA VAL A 2 24.52 77.91 0.27
C VAL A 2 23.23 77.75 1.09
N TRP A 3 23.37 77.46 2.38
CA TRP A 3 22.25 77.37 3.33
C TRP A 3 21.42 78.67 3.42
N ASP A 4 22.06 79.83 3.32
CA ASP A 4 21.39 81.13 3.37
C ASP A 4 20.59 81.41 2.09
N ARG A 5 21.13 81.01 0.92
CA ARG A 5 20.39 81.05 -0.35
C ARG A 5 19.18 80.12 -0.31
N LEU A 6 19.35 78.86 0.13
CA LEU A 6 18.24 77.91 0.30
C LEU A 6 17.19 78.41 1.30
N ARG A 7 17.62 78.95 2.45
CA ARG A 7 16.73 79.54 3.46
C ARG A 7 15.95 80.72 2.90
N LYS A 8 16.57 81.60 2.12
CA LYS A 8 15.89 82.72 1.46
C LYS A 8 14.88 82.22 0.42
N TYR A 9 15.30 81.29 -0.45
CA TYR A 9 14.44 80.69 -1.48
C TYR A 9 13.20 80.01 -0.86
N CYS A 10 13.36 79.20 0.19
CA CYS A 10 12.25 78.56 0.91
C CYS A 10 11.37 79.53 1.73
N LEU A 11 11.86 80.72 2.08
CA LEU A 11 11.06 81.76 2.74
C LEU A 11 10.24 82.56 1.72
N GLU A 12 10.76 82.78 0.53
CA GLU A 12 10.12 83.55 -0.55
C GLU A 12 9.18 82.69 -1.41
N LEU A 13 9.41 81.38 -1.47
CA LEU A 13 8.64 80.38 -2.23
C LEU A 13 7.12 80.54 -2.03
N ASN A 14 6.42 80.71 -3.15
CA ASN A 14 4.96 80.80 -3.20
C ASN A 14 4.45 79.96 -4.38
N ILE A 15 3.94 78.76 -4.10
CA ILE A 15 3.41 77.83 -5.11
C ILE A 15 2.05 78.32 -5.64
N PHE A 16 1.37 79.20 -4.90
CA PHE A 16 0.05 79.75 -5.24
C PHE A 16 0.12 81.25 -5.59
N SER A 17 1.19 81.70 -6.26
CA SER A 17 1.36 83.09 -6.69
C SER A 17 0.35 83.50 -7.76
N THR A 18 -0.19 84.71 -7.63
CA THR A 18 -1.00 85.38 -8.66
C THR A 18 -0.60 86.85 -8.74
N ASP A 19 -0.92 87.53 -9.85
CA ASP A 19 -0.55 88.92 -10.12
C ASP A 19 -1.45 89.91 -9.32
N SER A 20 -1.32 89.88 -8.00
CA SER A 20 -2.11 90.69 -7.05
C SER A 20 -1.19 91.43 -6.10
N ASP A 21 -1.04 92.74 -6.29
CA ASP A 21 -0.22 93.62 -5.44
C ASP A 21 -0.71 93.76 -3.98
N ASN A 22 -1.90 93.24 -3.67
CA ASN A 22 -2.42 93.25 -2.29
C ASN A 22 -1.55 92.39 -1.36
N ALA A 23 -0.78 93.06 -0.49
CA ALA A 23 0.13 92.44 0.47
C ALA A 23 -0.55 91.39 1.40
N GLN A 24 -1.85 91.52 1.71
CA GLN A 24 -2.56 90.49 2.48
C GLN A 24 -2.73 89.19 1.68
N VAL A 25 -3.02 89.30 0.38
CA VAL A 25 -3.17 88.14 -0.52
C VAL A 25 -1.83 87.42 -0.68
N ILE A 26 -0.74 88.16 -0.94
CA ILE A 26 0.61 87.59 -1.05
C ILE A 26 1.03 86.86 0.25
N LEU A 27 0.70 87.41 1.42
CA LEU A 27 0.91 86.74 2.70
C LEU A 27 0.08 85.45 2.80
N GLN A 28 -1.21 85.49 2.44
CA GLN A 28 -2.11 84.34 2.52
C GLN A 28 -1.71 83.19 1.58
N GLN A 29 -1.22 83.50 0.37
CA GLN A 29 -0.66 82.53 -0.58
C GLN A 29 0.63 81.88 -0.05
N ARG A 30 1.55 82.66 0.54
CA ARG A 30 2.76 82.13 1.20
C ARG A 30 2.43 81.25 2.41
N TRP A 31 1.39 81.57 3.18
CA TRP A 31 0.88 80.67 4.23
C TRP A 31 0.28 79.39 3.65
N SER A 32 -0.54 79.48 2.60
CA SER A 32 -1.11 78.30 1.90
C SER A 32 0.00 77.37 1.38
N THR A 33 1.02 77.93 0.74
CA THR A 33 2.21 77.20 0.25
C THR A 33 2.90 76.43 1.37
N ARG A 34 3.11 77.06 2.54
CA ARG A 34 3.76 76.41 3.69
C ARG A 34 2.90 75.32 4.32
N VAL A 35 1.58 75.53 4.42
CA VAL A 35 0.64 74.50 4.90
C VAL A 35 0.60 73.31 3.93
N TYR A 36 0.56 73.56 2.61
CA TYR A 36 0.60 72.53 1.58
C TYR A 36 1.87 71.67 1.66
N ILE A 37 3.05 72.29 1.74
CA ILE A 37 4.33 71.56 1.84
C ILE A 37 4.38 70.72 3.13
N VAL A 38 3.96 71.27 4.28
CA VAL A 38 3.93 70.53 5.55
C VAL A 38 2.96 69.35 5.48
N MET A 39 1.75 69.54 4.92
CA MET A 39 0.78 68.45 4.74
C MET A 39 1.30 67.39 3.77
N LEU A 40 1.95 67.77 2.67
CA LEU A 40 2.56 66.84 1.71
C LEU A 40 3.68 66.02 2.36
N SER A 41 4.57 66.65 3.14
CA SER A 41 5.59 65.93 3.92
C SER A 41 4.99 64.96 4.92
N ILE A 42 3.93 65.36 5.64
CA ILE A 42 3.22 64.47 6.58
C ILE A 42 2.59 63.28 5.84
N ILE A 43 1.95 63.50 4.69
CA ILE A 43 1.35 62.43 3.87
C ILE A 43 2.44 61.45 3.38
N LEU A 44 3.56 61.95 2.85
CA LEU A 44 4.67 61.11 2.38
C LEU A 44 5.31 60.30 3.52
N ILE A 45 5.47 60.89 4.72
CA ILE A 45 5.95 60.19 5.91
C ILE A 45 4.95 59.11 6.35
N VAL A 46 3.65 59.40 6.35
CA VAL A 46 2.59 58.43 6.69
C VAL A 46 2.55 57.27 5.67
N VAL A 47 2.71 57.55 4.37
CA VAL A 47 2.79 56.50 3.33
C VAL A 47 4.04 55.64 3.50
N ALA A 48 5.20 56.23 3.77
CA ALA A 48 6.44 55.49 4.04
C ALA A 48 6.34 54.61 5.30
N ILE A 49 5.71 55.13 6.36
CA ILE A 49 5.40 54.39 7.60
C ILE A 49 4.47 53.20 7.29
N ILE A 50 3.35 53.43 6.60
CA ILE A 50 2.40 52.35 6.25
C ILE A 50 3.08 51.28 5.39
N ALA A 51 3.86 51.69 4.38
CA ALA A 51 4.63 50.77 3.54
C ALA A 51 5.63 49.92 4.35
N GLY A 52 6.30 50.51 5.35
CA GLY A 52 7.24 49.81 6.23
C GLY A 52 6.60 48.92 7.30
N PHE A 53 5.36 49.20 7.73
CA PHE A 53 4.65 48.42 8.76
C PHE A 53 3.69 47.35 8.21
N ASN A 54 3.59 47.19 6.89
CA ASN A 54 2.79 46.12 6.29
C ASN A 54 3.37 44.73 6.60
N LEU A 55 2.69 43.98 7.47
CA LEU A 55 2.96 42.57 7.73
C LEU A 55 2.67 41.72 6.47
N ARG A 56 3.69 41.55 5.63
CA ARG A 56 3.70 40.52 4.58
C ARG A 56 3.77 39.13 5.22
N SER A 57 2.92 38.22 4.76
CA SER A 57 3.19 36.79 4.81
C SER A 57 4.39 36.50 3.91
N ILE A 58 5.57 36.30 4.51
CA ILE A 58 6.77 35.90 3.77
C ILE A 58 6.73 34.38 3.60
N ASN A 59 6.64 33.92 2.35
CA ASN A 59 6.78 32.50 2.03
C ASN A 59 8.26 32.12 2.12
N GLU A 60 8.73 31.80 3.34
CA GLU A 60 10.11 31.40 3.61
C GLU A 60 10.36 29.97 3.11
N ILE A 61 10.85 29.85 1.88
CA ILE A 61 11.20 28.56 1.27
C ILE A 61 12.54 28.10 1.81
N VAL A 62 12.52 27.20 2.81
CA VAL A 62 13.71 26.49 3.26
C VAL A 62 13.95 25.29 2.34
N TYR A 63 14.97 25.40 1.49
CA TYR A 63 15.40 24.30 0.64
C TYR A 63 16.08 23.20 1.48
N SER A 64 15.68 21.94 1.26
CA SER A 64 16.26 20.74 1.90
C SER A 64 16.45 20.85 3.43
N PRO A 65 15.39 21.12 4.22
CA PRO A 65 15.50 21.31 5.66
C PRO A 65 15.98 20.03 6.37
N SER A 66 16.89 20.19 7.32
CA SER A 66 17.34 19.07 8.16
C SER A 66 16.24 18.56 9.09
N LYS A 67 16.35 17.31 9.56
CA LYS A 67 15.37 16.67 10.46
C LYS A 67 15.02 17.55 11.68
N SER A 68 16.00 18.21 12.30
CA SER A 68 15.79 19.06 13.48
C SER A 68 15.15 20.41 13.14
N GLN A 69 15.36 20.93 11.93
CA GLN A 69 14.61 22.09 11.42
C GLN A 69 13.15 21.72 11.14
N PHE A 70 12.90 20.60 10.44
CA PHE A 70 11.56 20.11 10.14
C PHE A 70 10.72 19.90 11.41
N ILE A 71 11.27 19.27 12.45
CA ILE A 71 10.58 19.08 13.74
C ILE A 71 10.21 20.43 14.37
N LYS A 72 11.15 21.38 14.45
CA LYS A 72 10.90 22.73 14.98
C LYS A 72 9.89 23.53 14.14
N MET A 73 9.80 23.26 12.84
CA MET A 73 8.82 23.89 11.94
C MET A 73 7.42 23.29 12.14
N ILE A 74 7.30 21.98 12.31
CA ILE A 74 5.98 21.33 12.44
C ILE A 74 5.36 21.55 13.82
N GLU A 75 6.18 21.66 14.87
CA GLU A 75 5.75 22.13 16.21
C GLU A 75 5.24 23.59 16.18
N ARG A 76 5.84 24.44 15.34
CA ARG A 76 5.59 25.89 15.31
C ARG A 76 4.52 26.31 14.30
N TYR A 77 4.34 25.56 13.22
CA TYR A 77 3.49 25.89 12.08
C TYR A 77 2.65 24.68 11.57
N PRO A 78 2.01 23.89 12.46
CA PRO A 78 1.40 22.59 12.09
C PRO A 78 0.35 22.67 10.97
N ASN A 79 -0.39 23.79 10.88
CA ASN A 79 -1.51 23.95 9.96
C ASN A 79 -1.12 24.64 8.64
N THR A 80 0.12 25.13 8.49
CA THR A 80 0.57 25.91 7.33
C THR A 80 1.86 25.39 6.69
N LEU A 81 2.59 24.51 7.37
CA LEU A 81 3.81 23.89 6.82
C LEU A 81 3.47 22.93 5.67
N ARG A 82 3.97 23.23 4.47
CA ARG A 82 3.96 22.32 3.31
C ARG A 82 5.38 21.89 2.98
N CYS A 83 5.70 20.62 3.23
CA CYS A 83 6.99 20.01 2.90
C CYS A 83 6.80 18.92 1.83
N PRO A 84 6.71 19.28 0.53
CA PRO A 84 6.63 18.30 -0.55
C PRO A 84 7.92 17.47 -0.62
N CYS A 85 7.79 16.17 -0.87
CA CYS A 85 8.94 15.25 -0.94
C CYS A 85 9.52 15.17 -2.35
N SER A 86 10.86 15.25 -2.47
CA SER A 86 11.58 15.03 -3.74
C SER A 86 11.55 13.57 -4.22
N ARG A 87 11.12 12.64 -3.36
CA ARG A 87 10.77 11.26 -3.70
C ARG A 87 9.42 10.93 -3.06
N ILE A 88 8.43 10.62 -3.89
CA ILE A 88 7.04 10.37 -3.44
C ILE A 88 6.89 8.97 -2.82
N GLY A 89 7.74 8.00 -3.20
CA GLY A 89 7.73 6.63 -2.68
C GLY A 89 9.10 6.17 -2.17
N ILE A 90 9.18 5.74 -0.91
CA ILE A 90 10.40 5.28 -0.24
C ILE A 90 10.20 3.83 0.23
N ALA A 91 11.13 2.92 -0.10
CA ALA A 91 11.05 1.52 0.28
C ALA A 91 11.34 1.34 1.78
N TYR A 92 10.60 0.47 2.48
CA TYR A 92 10.75 0.32 3.93
C TYR A 92 12.16 -0.13 4.34
N GLU A 93 12.85 -0.91 3.49
CA GLU A 93 14.25 -1.32 3.69
C GLU A 93 15.22 -0.16 3.95
N THR A 94 14.93 1.05 3.46
CA THR A 94 15.86 2.19 3.57
C THR A 94 15.75 2.92 4.91
N PHE A 95 14.76 2.60 5.75
CA PHE A 95 14.55 3.27 7.04
C PHE A 95 14.01 2.39 8.17
N VAL A 96 13.51 1.18 7.88
CA VAL A 96 13.11 0.16 8.85
C VAL A 96 14.15 -0.97 8.83
N ARG A 97 14.65 -1.37 10.01
CA ARG A 97 15.42 -2.61 10.16
C ARG A 97 14.56 -3.65 10.86
N THR A 98 14.36 -4.78 10.18
CA THR A 98 13.69 -5.97 10.71
C THR A 98 14.71 -7.08 10.93
N HIS A 99 14.54 -7.84 12.01
CA HIS A 99 15.37 -9.01 12.32
C HIS A 99 14.44 -10.15 12.74
N VAL A 100 14.62 -11.33 12.13
CA VAL A 100 13.84 -12.54 12.47
C VAL A 100 14.68 -13.41 13.40
N ASN A 101 14.19 -13.58 14.62
CA ASN A 101 14.82 -14.47 15.60
C ASN A 101 14.14 -15.84 15.54
N PHE A 102 14.79 -16.81 14.90
CA PHE A 102 14.28 -18.18 14.82
C PHE A 102 14.41 -18.91 16.17
N HIS A 103 13.53 -19.88 16.40
CA HIS A 103 13.58 -20.72 17.59
C HIS A 103 14.90 -21.52 17.63
N GLN A 104 15.48 -21.66 18.82
CA GLN A 104 16.80 -22.25 19.06
C GLN A 104 17.04 -23.63 18.39
N VAL A 105 15.98 -24.42 18.19
CA VAL A 105 16.02 -25.69 17.45
C VAL A 105 16.56 -25.50 16.02
N CYS A 106 16.12 -24.45 15.31
CA CYS A 106 16.54 -24.15 13.94
C CYS A 106 17.94 -23.51 13.85
N LEU A 107 18.55 -23.19 15.00
CA LEU A 107 19.93 -22.71 15.12
C LEU A 107 20.86 -23.77 15.74
N SER A 108 20.33 -24.96 16.04
CA SER A 108 21.08 -26.04 16.69
C SER A 108 21.88 -26.88 15.69
N THR A 109 22.90 -27.59 16.17
CA THR A 109 23.63 -28.57 15.36
C THR A 109 22.76 -29.74 14.92
N PHE A 110 21.64 -30.03 15.61
CA PHE A 110 20.77 -31.17 15.32
C PHE A 110 20.05 -31.06 13.96
N VAL A 111 19.88 -29.85 13.42
CA VAL A 111 19.31 -29.63 12.07
C VAL A 111 20.37 -29.55 10.96
N THR A 112 21.65 -29.83 11.27
CA THR A 112 22.73 -29.83 10.27
C THR A 112 22.90 -31.20 9.62
N GLN A 113 23.07 -31.24 8.30
CA GLN A 113 23.22 -32.51 7.56
C GLN A 113 24.45 -33.32 8.03
N THR A 114 25.51 -32.66 8.49
CA THR A 114 26.69 -33.33 9.08
C THR A 114 26.34 -34.11 10.34
N TRP A 115 25.50 -33.57 11.22
CA TRP A 115 25.02 -34.27 12.41
C TRP A 115 24.00 -35.36 12.06
N ILE A 116 23.04 -35.07 11.20
CA ILE A 116 22.02 -36.06 10.76
C ILE A 116 22.69 -37.28 10.10
N ASN A 117 23.67 -37.06 9.22
CA ASN A 117 24.45 -38.14 8.59
C ASN A 117 25.28 -38.95 9.60
N SER A 118 25.71 -38.34 10.72
CA SER A 118 26.49 -39.04 11.75
C SER A 118 25.67 -40.05 12.55
N LEU A 119 24.34 -39.84 12.68
CA LEU A 119 23.42 -40.83 13.25
C LEU A 119 23.37 -42.11 12.39
N PHE A 120 23.30 -41.94 11.07
CA PHE A 120 23.21 -43.05 10.11
C PHE A 120 24.46 -43.95 10.13
N LEU A 121 25.65 -43.34 10.23
CA LEU A 121 26.91 -44.09 10.32
C LEU A 121 26.99 -44.95 11.60
N GLN A 122 26.23 -44.64 12.65
CA GLN A 122 26.17 -45.43 13.88
C GLN A 122 25.09 -46.53 13.86
N SER A 123 24.07 -46.44 12.99
CA SER A 123 23.00 -47.44 12.90
C SER A 123 23.34 -48.64 12.01
N ASN A 124 24.22 -48.49 11.00
CA ASN A 124 24.55 -49.59 10.09
C ASN A 124 25.30 -50.77 10.74
N ASN A 125 25.70 -50.66 12.02
CA ASN A 125 26.38 -51.71 12.77
C ASN A 125 25.45 -52.53 13.69
N SER A 126 24.14 -52.23 13.78
CA SER A 126 23.18 -53.00 14.59
C SER A 126 22.28 -53.89 13.72
N SER A 127 22.33 -55.21 13.94
CA SER A 127 21.52 -56.23 13.26
C SER A 127 20.02 -56.24 13.66
N SER A 128 19.54 -55.16 14.25
CA SER A 128 18.21 -54.99 14.85
C SER A 128 17.65 -53.57 14.63
N ALA A 129 18.01 -52.94 13.50
CA ALA A 129 17.71 -51.54 13.17
C ALA A 129 16.23 -51.12 13.31
N SER A 130 15.27 -52.05 13.16
CA SER A 130 13.83 -51.80 13.30
C SER A 130 13.35 -51.42 14.71
N TYR A 131 14.22 -51.46 15.73
CA TYR A 131 13.93 -50.93 17.07
C TYR A 131 15.01 -49.94 17.56
N ASP A 132 15.96 -49.57 16.72
CA ASP A 132 17.07 -48.69 17.09
C ASP A 132 16.64 -47.22 16.99
N ILE A 133 16.47 -46.54 18.14
CA ILE A 133 16.02 -45.15 18.21
C ILE A 133 16.88 -44.20 17.34
N ARG A 134 18.14 -44.53 17.04
CA ARG A 134 19.02 -43.72 16.16
C ARG A 134 18.53 -43.69 14.71
N TYR A 135 17.92 -44.79 14.24
CA TYR A 135 17.28 -44.86 12.92
C TYR A 135 16.09 -43.91 12.84
N TYR A 136 15.19 -43.95 13.84
CA TYR A 136 14.04 -43.05 13.96
C TYR A 136 14.44 -41.58 14.14
N LEU A 137 15.47 -41.31 14.96
CA LEU A 137 15.98 -39.97 15.21
C LEU A 137 16.49 -39.29 13.95
N ARG A 138 17.12 -40.03 13.01
CA ARG A 138 17.57 -39.48 11.73
C ARG A 138 16.41 -38.79 11.01
N TYR A 139 15.35 -39.54 10.67
CA TYR A 139 14.21 -39.01 9.92
C TYR A 139 13.48 -37.89 10.68
N PHE A 140 13.35 -38.00 12.01
CA PHE A 140 12.78 -36.96 12.85
C PHE A 140 13.53 -35.62 12.72
N TRP A 141 14.87 -35.65 12.80
CA TRP A 141 15.69 -34.45 12.67
C TRP A 141 15.84 -33.95 11.23
N GLU A 142 15.81 -34.83 10.22
CA GLU A 142 15.75 -34.45 8.80
C GLU A 142 14.43 -33.73 8.46
N VAL A 143 13.30 -34.15 9.05
CA VAL A 143 12.00 -33.45 8.97
C VAL A 143 12.03 -32.10 9.70
N ILE A 144 12.60 -32.03 10.91
CA ILE A 144 12.75 -30.75 11.62
C ILE A 144 13.67 -29.78 10.86
N ALA A 145 14.77 -30.26 10.28
CA ALA A 145 15.62 -29.47 9.39
C ALA A 145 14.83 -28.95 8.18
N GLY A 146 14.00 -29.79 7.56
CA GLY A 146 13.09 -29.42 6.48
C GLY A 146 12.07 -28.33 6.86
N PHE A 147 11.49 -28.39 8.06
CA PHE A 147 10.59 -27.34 8.59
C PHE A 147 11.35 -26.05 8.94
N CYS A 148 12.54 -26.16 9.53
CA CYS A 148 13.39 -25.01 9.85
C CYS A 148 13.86 -24.29 8.58
N PHE A 149 14.23 -25.03 7.52
CA PHE A 149 14.53 -24.48 6.20
C PHE A 149 13.32 -23.76 5.58
N LEU A 150 12.14 -24.39 5.57
CA LEU A 150 10.91 -23.80 5.04
C LEU A 150 10.55 -22.51 5.78
N SER A 151 10.53 -22.55 7.11
CA SER A 151 10.27 -21.39 7.96
C SER A 151 11.29 -20.26 7.72
N ASN A 152 12.58 -20.59 7.61
CA ASN A 152 13.62 -19.61 7.34
C ASN A 152 13.42 -18.91 5.98
N SER A 153 13.15 -19.67 4.91
CA SER A 153 12.83 -19.06 3.60
C SER A 153 11.58 -18.19 3.68
N THR A 154 10.45 -18.70 4.16
CA THR A 154 9.19 -17.94 4.23
C THR A 154 9.34 -16.64 5.01
N TRP A 155 10.10 -16.62 6.11
CA TRP A 155 10.35 -15.40 6.88
C TRP A 155 11.37 -14.45 6.24
N ILE A 156 12.43 -14.96 5.59
CA ILE A 156 13.35 -14.13 4.80
C ILE A 156 12.59 -13.46 3.64
N ASP A 157 11.79 -14.21 2.89
CA ASP A 157 11.02 -13.69 1.76
C ASP A 157 9.91 -12.72 2.19
N ALA A 158 9.32 -12.93 3.37
CA ALA A 158 8.40 -11.96 3.98
C ALA A 158 9.10 -10.65 4.36
N VAL A 159 10.32 -10.71 4.90
CA VAL A 159 11.15 -9.53 5.20
C VAL A 159 11.58 -8.81 3.92
N THR A 160 12.03 -9.54 2.89
CA THR A 160 12.39 -8.96 1.59
C THR A 160 11.17 -8.34 0.90
N SER A 161 10.00 -9.00 0.94
CA SER A 161 8.74 -8.45 0.46
C SER A 161 8.39 -7.14 1.18
N PHE A 162 8.45 -7.12 2.51
CA PHE A 162 8.18 -5.94 3.32
C PHE A 162 9.18 -4.81 3.04
N GLY A 163 10.47 -5.13 2.91
CA GLY A 163 11.52 -4.17 2.58
C GLY A 163 11.28 -3.47 1.24
N ALA A 164 10.83 -4.23 0.23
CA ALA A 164 10.50 -3.74 -1.11
C ALA A 164 9.17 -2.96 -1.19
N LEU A 165 8.24 -3.16 -0.25
CA LEU A 165 7.04 -2.31 -0.13
C LEU A 165 7.47 -0.85 0.09
N ARG A 166 6.73 0.07 -0.53
CA ARG A 166 6.98 1.51 -0.41
C ARG A 166 5.96 2.19 0.47
N ILE A 167 6.41 3.02 1.40
CA ILE A 167 5.58 4.10 1.93
C ILE A 167 5.48 5.19 0.86
N VAL A 168 4.26 5.65 0.57
CA VAL A 168 3.98 6.62 -0.49
C VAL A 168 3.30 7.83 0.13
N SER A 169 3.89 9.01 -0.05
CA SER A 169 3.31 10.29 0.37
C SER A 169 3.89 11.44 -0.46
N PRO A 170 3.05 12.37 -0.97
CA PRO A 170 3.55 13.58 -1.63
C PRO A 170 4.22 14.57 -0.67
N ILE A 171 4.01 14.41 0.65
CA ILE A 171 4.49 15.32 1.71
C ILE A 171 5.23 14.58 2.83
N ALA A 172 6.11 15.28 3.55
CA ALA A 172 6.88 14.72 4.65
C ALA A 172 5.97 14.28 5.82
N VAL A 173 5.97 12.99 6.13
CA VAL A 173 5.13 12.37 7.17
C VAL A 173 5.75 12.55 8.55
N VAL A 174 4.91 12.85 9.56
CA VAL A 174 5.33 12.93 10.97
C VAL A 174 5.84 11.56 11.46
N GLY A 175 6.93 11.54 12.23
CA GLY A 175 7.61 10.29 12.60
C GLY A 175 6.75 9.27 13.38
N GLU A 176 5.73 9.72 14.08
CA GLU A 176 4.78 8.84 14.79
C GLU A 176 3.78 8.17 13.83
N ASN A 177 3.25 8.92 12.86
CA ASN A 177 2.43 8.39 11.76
C ASN A 177 3.26 7.47 10.84
N LEU A 178 4.52 7.81 10.59
CA LEU A 178 5.46 6.96 9.85
C LEU A 178 5.65 5.61 10.58
N ARG A 179 5.76 5.63 11.91
CA ARG A 179 5.94 4.43 12.73
C ARG A 179 4.68 3.57 12.78
N SER A 180 3.49 4.15 12.92
CA SER A 180 2.24 3.38 12.93
C SER A 180 1.92 2.77 11.56
N GLN A 181 2.19 3.49 10.46
CA GLN A 181 2.06 2.93 9.10
C GLN A 181 3.07 1.80 8.84
N ALA A 182 4.33 1.98 9.22
CA ALA A 182 5.35 0.94 9.10
C ALA A 182 5.02 -0.31 9.95
N GLN A 183 4.50 -0.12 11.17
CA GLN A 183 4.07 -1.23 12.02
C GLN A 183 2.88 -1.97 11.41
N ALA A 184 1.83 -1.28 10.96
CA ALA A 184 0.67 -1.93 10.35
C ALA A 184 1.02 -2.69 9.05
N ALA A 185 1.94 -2.15 8.24
CA ALA A 185 2.46 -2.84 7.05
C ALA A 185 3.30 -4.08 7.41
N LEU A 186 4.07 -4.03 8.50
CA LEU A 186 4.84 -5.16 9.02
C LEU A 186 3.92 -6.24 9.61
N ASP A 187 2.95 -5.87 10.43
CA ASP A 187 1.99 -6.78 11.06
C ASP A 187 1.18 -7.53 9.99
N ASN A 188 0.71 -6.84 8.95
CA ASN A 188 0.06 -7.45 7.79
C ASN A 188 1.00 -8.42 7.06
N SER A 189 2.27 -8.04 6.86
CA SER A 189 3.29 -8.91 6.24
C SER A 189 3.58 -10.16 7.09
N MET A 190 3.55 -10.04 8.43
CA MET A 190 3.69 -11.16 9.37
C MET A 190 2.48 -12.10 9.31
N LEU A 191 1.25 -11.56 9.28
CA LEU A 191 0.03 -12.35 9.14
C LEU A 191 -0.02 -13.11 7.80
N MET A 192 0.41 -12.48 6.70
CA MET A 192 0.59 -13.16 5.42
C MET A 192 1.61 -14.30 5.51
N ALA A 193 2.79 -14.06 6.09
CA ALA A 193 3.84 -15.07 6.22
C ALA A 193 3.39 -16.28 7.06
N GLN A 194 2.68 -16.02 8.17
CA GLN A 194 2.08 -17.06 9.00
C GLN A 194 1.00 -17.85 8.24
N SER A 195 0.09 -17.17 7.52
CA SER A 195 -0.95 -17.83 6.74
C SER A 195 -0.38 -18.66 5.59
N VAL A 196 0.66 -18.18 4.90
CA VAL A 196 1.39 -18.95 3.87
C VAL A 196 2.05 -20.18 4.49
N LEU A 197 2.79 -20.05 5.59
CA LEU A 197 3.44 -21.20 6.23
C LEU A 197 2.40 -22.25 6.70
N VAL A 198 1.33 -21.80 7.36
CA VAL A 198 0.23 -22.68 7.81
C VAL A 198 -0.47 -23.35 6.63
N ARG A 199 -0.74 -22.63 5.54
CA ARG A 199 -1.33 -23.16 4.30
C ARG A 199 -0.44 -24.20 3.64
N ASN A 200 0.87 -23.97 3.57
CA ASN A 200 1.82 -24.90 2.97
C ASN A 200 1.90 -26.21 3.80
N LEU A 201 1.82 -26.10 5.13
CA LEU A 201 1.71 -27.24 6.05
C LEU A 201 0.36 -27.95 5.95
N ILE A 202 -0.75 -27.23 5.74
CA ILE A 202 -2.08 -27.81 5.48
C ILE A 202 -2.13 -28.52 4.13
N ALA A 203 -1.52 -27.96 3.08
CA ALA A 203 -1.43 -28.58 1.76
C ALA A 203 -0.59 -29.87 1.81
N LEU A 204 0.57 -29.85 2.48
CA LEU A 204 1.33 -31.07 2.77
C LEU A 204 0.49 -32.08 3.55
N ARG A 205 -0.19 -31.66 4.62
CA ARG A 205 -1.08 -32.53 5.41
C ARG A 205 -2.21 -33.12 4.56
N GLY A 206 -2.76 -32.36 3.61
CA GLY A 206 -3.76 -32.82 2.65
C GLY A 206 -3.21 -33.88 1.70
N ILE A 207 -2.00 -33.68 1.18
CA ILE A 207 -1.31 -34.67 0.33
C ILE A 207 -0.98 -35.94 1.13
N ILE A 208 -0.49 -35.83 2.37
CA ILE A 208 -0.16 -36.95 3.25
C ILE A 208 -1.41 -37.73 3.68
N ALA A 209 -2.43 -37.05 4.20
CA ALA A 209 -3.63 -37.70 4.74
C ALA A 209 -4.62 -38.15 3.65
N GLY A 210 -4.81 -37.36 2.59
CA GLY A 210 -5.76 -37.65 1.51
C GLY A 210 -5.38 -38.84 0.61
N ASN A 211 -4.13 -39.30 0.69
CA ASN A 211 -3.63 -40.51 0.03
C ASN A 211 -3.32 -41.65 1.01
N GLN A 212 -3.72 -41.52 2.29
CA GLN A 212 -3.42 -42.48 3.36
C GLN A 212 -1.95 -42.90 3.41
N PHE A 213 -1.00 -41.97 3.24
CA PHE A 213 0.43 -42.29 3.28
C PHE A 213 0.79 -42.86 4.66
N VAL A 214 0.99 -44.17 4.71
CA VAL A 214 1.56 -44.85 5.87
C VAL A 214 2.98 -44.32 6.04
N SER A 215 3.31 -43.79 7.22
CA SER A 215 4.69 -43.38 7.47
C SER A 215 5.59 -44.62 7.35
N GLY A 216 6.85 -44.46 6.91
CA GLY A 216 7.82 -45.58 6.87
C GLY A 216 8.12 -46.21 8.25
N LEU A 217 7.46 -45.69 9.29
CA LEU A 217 7.58 -46.01 10.71
C LEU A 217 6.24 -46.56 11.28
N THR A 218 5.20 -46.68 10.44
CA THR A 218 3.81 -47.11 10.74
C THR A 218 3.10 -46.40 11.90
N THR A 219 3.53 -45.19 12.25
CA THR A 219 3.11 -44.44 13.45
C THR A 219 1.80 -43.64 13.33
N ASN A 220 1.25 -43.46 12.14
CA ASN A 220 0.33 -42.34 11.85
C ASN A 220 -1.15 -42.70 11.62
N PHE A 221 -1.61 -43.88 12.05
CA PHE A 221 -3.04 -44.22 12.08
C PHE A 221 -3.47 -44.85 13.42
N TYR A 222 -4.51 -44.28 14.01
CA TYR A 222 -5.32 -44.78 15.15
C TYR A 222 -6.50 -43.80 15.31
N ALA A 223 -7.68 -44.24 15.79
CA ALA A 223 -8.94 -43.49 15.64
C ALA A 223 -9.64 -43.14 16.97
N SER A 224 -10.00 -41.85 17.17
CA SER A 224 -11.00 -41.37 18.15
C SER A 224 -11.38 -39.89 17.91
N TYR A 225 -12.48 -39.40 18.52
CA TYR A 225 -13.08 -38.06 18.31
C TYR A 225 -13.03 -37.15 19.57
N PRO A 226 -12.66 -35.84 19.46
CA PRO A 226 -12.64 -34.86 20.57
C PRO A 226 -13.51 -33.56 20.34
N PRO A 227 -13.51 -32.53 21.24
CA PRO A 227 -14.67 -31.62 21.48
C PRO A 227 -14.41 -30.07 21.34
N SER A 228 -15.29 -29.20 21.89
CA SER A 228 -15.23 -27.70 21.99
C SER A 228 -15.82 -27.18 23.34
N SER A 229 -15.63 -25.96 23.91
CA SER A 229 -15.00 -24.64 23.58
C SER A 229 -15.93 -23.54 22.98
N PHE A 230 -15.90 -22.22 23.35
CA PHE A 230 -15.28 -21.47 24.48
C PHE A 230 -15.74 -19.96 24.61
N ILE A 231 -15.38 -19.26 25.73
CA ILE A 231 -14.98 -17.81 25.87
C ILE A 231 -16.01 -16.61 25.91
N LYS A 232 -15.94 -15.81 27.02
CA LYS A 232 -16.00 -14.30 27.26
C LYS A 232 -17.08 -13.38 26.54
N MET A 233 -17.18 -12.02 26.60
CA MET A 233 -16.43 -10.87 27.22
C MET A 233 -17.19 -9.48 27.27
N ALA A 234 -16.93 -8.61 28.30
CA ALA A 234 -16.97 -7.11 28.35
C ALA A 234 -18.28 -6.29 27.99
N ARG A 235 -18.43 -4.93 28.00
CA ARG A 235 -17.51 -3.73 28.06
C ARG A 235 -18.23 -2.34 28.31
N ASP A 236 -17.48 -1.27 28.71
CA ASP A 236 -17.65 0.23 28.47
C ASP A 236 -18.94 1.01 28.90
N HIS A 237 -19.11 2.37 28.81
CA HIS A 237 -18.32 3.60 29.14
C HIS A 237 -19.25 4.89 29.07
N THR A 238 -18.87 6.07 29.60
CA THR A 238 -19.68 7.35 29.59
C THR A 238 -18.90 8.65 29.18
N ARG A 239 -19.55 9.84 29.05
CA ARG A 239 -18.93 11.14 28.58
C ARG A 239 -19.77 12.45 28.84
N ASN A 240 -19.14 13.63 28.63
CA ASN A 240 -19.65 14.97 28.17
C ASN A 240 -19.58 16.25 29.06
N PHE A 241 -19.98 17.42 28.51
CA PHE A 241 -19.28 18.75 28.60
C PHE A 241 -20.23 19.99 28.70
N LEU A 242 -19.70 21.24 28.82
CA LEU A 242 -20.42 22.48 29.21
C LEU A 242 -20.01 23.74 28.36
N SER A 243 -20.71 24.91 28.46
CA SER A 243 -20.42 26.10 27.60
C SER A 243 -20.88 27.50 28.10
N THR A 244 -20.41 28.56 27.38
CA THR A 244 -21.04 29.90 27.14
C THR A 244 -20.81 31.08 28.13
N ILE A 245 -20.11 32.14 27.66
CA ILE A 245 -20.18 33.54 28.17
C ILE A 245 -19.96 34.56 27.02
N VAL A 246 -20.97 35.35 26.61
CA VAL A 246 -20.81 36.48 25.64
C VAL A 246 -21.78 37.65 25.92
N ARG A 247 -21.62 38.41 27.02
CA ARG A 247 -22.39 39.66 27.27
C ARG A 247 -21.64 40.72 28.08
N LYS A 248 -20.99 41.68 27.39
CA LYS A 248 -20.75 43.10 27.83
C LYS A 248 -19.79 43.81 26.85
N MET A 249 -20.27 44.82 26.10
CA MET A 249 -19.51 46.01 25.64
C MET A 249 -20.38 46.95 24.77
N ILE A 250 -21.24 47.77 25.39
CA ILE A 250 -21.88 48.93 24.73
C ILE A 250 -21.96 50.09 25.73
N ALA A 251 -20.92 50.95 25.75
CA ALA A 251 -20.94 52.34 26.25
C ALA A 251 -19.53 52.95 26.15
N LEU A 252 -19.31 54.00 25.35
CA LEU A 252 -18.14 54.88 25.44
C LEU A 252 -18.30 56.16 24.60
N ASN A 253 -17.91 57.31 25.14
CA ASN A 253 -17.80 58.60 24.45
C ASN A 253 -16.61 59.37 25.06
N PHE A 254 -15.82 60.11 24.27
CA PHE A 254 -14.36 60.09 24.49
C PHE A 254 -13.66 61.38 24.95
N PHE A 255 -14.22 62.59 24.79
CA PHE A 255 -13.54 63.80 25.29
C PHE A 255 -14.50 64.83 25.90
N LYS A 256 -14.32 65.04 27.20
CA LYS A 256 -14.88 66.15 27.99
C LYS A 256 -13.87 66.49 29.08
N THR A 257 -13.61 67.77 29.31
CA THR A 257 -12.77 68.26 30.42
C THR A 257 -13.49 69.39 31.12
N ASN A 258 -13.47 69.36 32.46
CA ASN A 258 -14.21 70.29 33.29
C ASN A 258 -13.32 71.49 33.63
N GLY A 259 -13.72 72.68 33.17
CA GLY A 259 -13.02 73.94 33.39
C GLY A 259 -13.83 75.11 32.81
N LEU A 260 -13.61 76.32 33.35
CA LEU A 260 -14.41 77.51 33.03
C LEU A 260 -14.45 77.79 31.51
N GLN A 261 -15.66 77.86 30.96
CA GLN A 261 -15.91 78.02 29.54
C GLN A 261 -15.79 79.49 29.12
N THR A 262 -14.74 79.81 28.36
CA THR A 262 -14.67 81.04 27.57
C THR A 262 -15.00 80.75 26.10
N PRO A 263 -15.66 81.67 25.37
CA PRO A 263 -16.10 81.42 23.99
C PRO A 263 -14.93 81.12 23.03
N MET A 264 -13.73 81.62 23.34
CA MET A 264 -12.50 81.36 22.59
C MET A 264 -12.03 79.90 22.71
N ASN A 265 -12.25 79.24 23.86
CA ASN A 265 -11.92 77.83 24.06
C ASN A 265 -12.93 76.88 23.39
N ILE A 266 -14.21 77.24 23.33
CA ILE A 266 -15.25 76.41 22.66
C ILE A 266 -14.97 76.32 21.15
N ARG A 267 -14.64 77.44 20.48
CA ARG A 267 -14.20 77.44 19.07
C ARG A 267 -12.96 76.55 18.87
N ARG A 268 -11.95 76.65 19.75
CA ARG A 268 -10.72 75.84 19.71
C ARG A 268 -11.00 74.33 19.84
N GLN A 269 -11.92 73.93 20.73
CA GLN A 269 -12.35 72.53 20.87
C GLN A 269 -13.05 72.02 19.61
N GLN A 270 -14.01 72.78 19.06
CA GLN A 270 -14.74 72.38 17.85
C GLN A 270 -13.83 72.27 16.61
N ILE A 271 -12.83 73.15 16.46
CA ILE A 271 -11.85 73.10 15.37
C ILE A 271 -10.95 71.87 15.49
N LEU A 272 -10.43 71.56 16.68
CA LEU A 272 -9.60 70.36 16.90
C LEU A 272 -10.37 69.05 16.62
N THR A 273 -11.65 68.97 17.01
CA THR A 273 -12.50 67.81 16.68
C THR A 273 -12.75 67.68 15.18
N ARG A 274 -12.99 68.77 14.45
CA ARG A 274 -13.15 68.75 12.99
C ARG A 274 -11.85 68.36 12.26
N PHE A 275 -10.70 68.82 12.73
CA PHE A 275 -9.38 68.45 12.20
C PHE A 275 -9.06 66.96 12.45
N PHE A 276 -9.40 66.44 13.63
CA PHE A 276 -9.34 65.00 13.94
C PHE A 276 -10.20 64.17 12.98
N ILE A 277 -11.46 64.56 12.74
CA ILE A 277 -12.36 63.84 11.83
C ILE A 277 -11.83 63.85 10.39
N LEU A 278 -11.38 65.00 9.87
CA LEU A 278 -10.88 65.11 8.50
C LEU A 278 -9.63 64.24 8.25
N ILE A 279 -8.65 64.26 9.16
CA ILE A 279 -7.45 63.43 9.03
C ILE A 279 -7.80 61.94 9.18
N LEU A 280 -8.65 61.59 10.15
CA LEU A 280 -9.08 60.21 10.38
C LEU A 280 -9.80 59.61 9.16
N VAL A 281 -10.67 60.38 8.49
CA VAL A 281 -11.33 59.97 7.24
C VAL A 281 -10.31 59.82 6.09
N SER A 282 -9.44 60.81 5.89
CA SER A 282 -8.43 60.79 4.81
C SER A 282 -7.47 59.59 4.91
N CYS A 283 -6.95 59.33 6.12
CA CYS A 283 -6.10 58.16 6.39
C CYS A 283 -6.87 56.83 6.26
N SER A 284 -8.17 56.80 6.59
CA SER A 284 -8.98 55.59 6.44
C SER A 284 -9.26 55.25 4.97
N ILE A 285 -9.51 56.26 4.12
CA ILE A 285 -9.71 56.08 2.67
C ILE A 285 -8.44 55.57 1.99
N THR A 286 -7.28 56.18 2.29
CA THR A 286 -5.99 55.78 1.68
C THR A 286 -5.55 54.38 2.10
N VAL A 287 -5.72 54.00 3.38
CA VAL A 287 -5.49 52.63 3.85
C VAL A 287 -6.47 51.64 3.20
N GLY A 288 -7.75 52.00 3.06
CA GLY A 288 -8.75 51.13 2.44
C GLY A 288 -8.47 50.82 0.97
N LEU A 289 -8.09 51.84 0.18
CA LEU A 289 -7.70 51.67 -1.22
C LEU A 289 -6.47 50.74 -1.36
N TYR A 290 -5.46 50.88 -0.50
CA TYR A 290 -4.29 50.00 -0.52
C TYR A 290 -4.65 48.54 -0.19
N ILE A 291 -5.49 48.31 0.83
CA ILE A 291 -5.92 46.96 1.24
C ILE A 291 -6.76 46.27 0.14
N PHE A 292 -7.53 47.03 -0.64
CA PHE A 292 -8.37 46.52 -1.72
C PHE A 292 -7.59 46.14 -2.99
N LEU A 293 -6.45 46.79 -3.24
CA LEU A 293 -5.65 46.60 -4.46
C LEU A 293 -4.55 45.53 -4.36
N SER A 294 -4.35 44.90 -3.19
CA SER A 294 -3.43 43.78 -3.05
C SER A 294 -4.10 42.45 -3.40
N ASP A 295 -3.50 41.72 -4.35
CA ASP A 295 -3.76 40.29 -4.53
C ASP A 295 -3.23 39.49 -3.33
N GLN A 296 -3.77 38.27 -3.14
CA GLN A 296 -3.37 37.33 -2.10
C GLN A 296 -3.57 35.89 -2.56
N ASP A 297 -2.68 34.99 -2.15
CA ASP A 297 -2.91 33.55 -2.24
C ASP A 297 -4.11 33.16 -1.33
N GLN A 298 -5.11 32.51 -1.91
CA GLN A 298 -6.24 31.95 -1.18
C GLN A 298 -6.28 30.44 -1.37
N LEU A 299 -6.45 29.72 -0.26
CA LEU A 299 -6.84 28.30 -0.27
C LEU A 299 -8.37 28.25 -0.37
N VAL A 300 -8.86 27.74 -1.50
CA VAL A 300 -10.28 27.47 -1.69
C VAL A 300 -10.55 26.04 -1.20
N THR A 301 -11.46 25.91 -0.25
CA THR A 301 -11.90 24.62 0.31
C THR A 301 -13.30 24.31 -0.21
N VAL A 302 -13.48 23.11 -0.75
CA VAL A 302 -14.78 22.55 -1.16
C VAL A 302 -15.04 21.33 -0.28
N GLU A 303 -16.01 21.44 0.62
CA GLU A 303 -16.46 20.35 1.49
C GLU A 303 -17.33 19.35 0.70
N TYR A 304 -17.22 18.06 1.03
CA TYR A 304 -18.00 16.95 0.47
C TYR A 304 -18.26 17.01 -1.05
N PRO A 305 -17.22 17.13 -1.90
CA PRO A 305 -17.39 17.14 -3.35
C PRO A 305 -17.93 15.80 -3.86
N SER A 306 -18.71 15.85 -4.94
CA SER A 306 -19.05 14.66 -5.75
C SER A 306 -17.93 14.31 -6.73
N LEU A 307 -17.91 13.08 -7.24
CA LEU A 307 -16.93 12.60 -8.23
C LEU A 307 -16.80 13.56 -9.43
N VAL A 308 -17.92 13.90 -10.08
CA VAL A 308 -17.98 14.86 -11.20
C VAL A 308 -17.44 16.25 -10.80
N LYS A 309 -17.67 16.69 -9.56
CA LYS A 309 -17.12 17.96 -9.09
C LYS A 309 -15.61 17.87 -8.85
N TYR A 310 -15.10 16.76 -8.33
CA TYR A 310 -13.67 16.49 -8.21
C TYR A 310 -12.99 16.43 -9.58
N GLU A 311 -13.56 15.74 -10.55
CA GLU A 311 -13.03 15.65 -11.93
C GLU A 311 -12.86 17.05 -12.53
N SER A 312 -13.89 17.89 -12.48
CA SER A 312 -13.82 19.28 -12.94
C SER A 312 -12.77 20.15 -12.21
N LEU A 313 -12.48 19.85 -10.93
CA LEU A 313 -11.44 20.53 -10.16
C LEU A 313 -10.05 19.99 -10.49
N TYR A 314 -9.92 18.70 -10.82
CA TYR A 314 -8.65 18.08 -11.17
C TYR A 314 -8.19 18.54 -12.56
N GLU A 315 -9.08 18.62 -13.54
CA GLU A 315 -8.76 19.21 -14.85
C GLU A 315 -8.23 20.65 -14.72
N GLN A 316 -8.86 21.47 -13.87
CA GLN A 316 -8.51 22.89 -13.73
C GLN A 316 -7.32 23.14 -12.78
N HIS A 317 -7.08 22.29 -11.78
CA HIS A 317 -6.17 22.56 -10.65
C HIS A 317 -5.30 21.37 -10.20
N SER A 318 -5.13 20.34 -11.05
CA SER A 318 -4.35 19.10 -10.78
C SER A 318 -3.04 19.26 -10.02
N SER A 319 -2.27 20.34 -10.25
CA SER A 319 -0.98 20.60 -9.61
C SER A 319 -1.04 21.09 -8.15
N THR A 320 -2.21 21.53 -7.66
CA THR A 320 -2.38 22.05 -6.28
C THR A 320 -3.59 21.47 -5.53
N LEU A 321 -4.43 20.68 -6.20
CA LEU A 321 -5.61 20.04 -5.63
C LEU A 321 -5.21 18.92 -4.66
N LEU A 322 -5.59 19.06 -3.38
CA LEU A 322 -5.39 18.06 -2.33
C LEU A 322 -6.73 17.78 -1.63
N CYS A 323 -7.21 16.54 -1.76
CA CYS A 323 -8.49 16.09 -1.20
C CYS A 323 -8.27 15.07 -0.10
N LEU A 324 -8.77 15.35 1.11
CA LEU A 324 -8.65 14.48 2.28
C LEU A 324 -9.76 13.43 2.31
N CYS A 325 -9.43 12.14 2.30
CA CYS A 325 -10.41 11.06 2.49
C CYS A 325 -10.93 11.06 3.94
N SER A 326 -12.22 10.73 4.16
CA SER A 326 -12.73 10.41 5.50
C SER A 326 -12.26 9.03 5.95
N GLN A 327 -12.22 8.06 5.03
CA GLN A 327 -11.72 6.72 5.28
C GLN A 327 -10.35 6.54 4.61
N ILE A 328 -9.30 6.59 5.43
CA ILE A 328 -7.89 6.50 4.97
C ILE A 328 -7.42 5.08 4.62
N SER A 329 -8.32 4.09 4.71
CA SER A 329 -8.03 2.66 4.62
C SER A 329 -9.24 1.96 4.01
N VAL A 330 -9.15 1.59 2.73
CA VAL A 330 -10.26 0.97 1.97
C VAL A 330 -9.86 -0.45 1.57
N PRO A 331 -10.61 -1.51 1.95
CA PRO A 331 -10.31 -2.86 1.50
C PRO A 331 -10.44 -2.99 -0.02
N TYR A 332 -9.58 -3.82 -0.63
CA TYR A 332 -9.57 -4.01 -2.08
C TYR A 332 -10.91 -4.58 -2.61
N ASP A 333 -11.64 -5.35 -1.79
CA ASP A 333 -12.97 -5.90 -2.11
C ASP A 333 -14.00 -4.86 -2.59
N ARG A 334 -13.82 -3.57 -2.25
CA ARG A 334 -14.74 -2.49 -2.65
C ARG A 334 -14.54 -1.98 -4.06
N PHE A 335 -13.34 -2.12 -4.63
CA PHE A 335 -12.97 -1.46 -5.88
C PHE A 335 -12.23 -2.36 -6.88
N LEU A 336 -11.91 -3.59 -6.49
CA LEU A 336 -11.16 -4.55 -7.30
C LEU A 336 -11.86 -5.91 -7.29
N ASN A 337 -12.03 -6.50 -8.47
CA ASN A 337 -12.48 -7.88 -8.61
C ASN A 337 -11.54 -8.61 -9.57
N VAL A 338 -10.90 -9.67 -9.07
CA VAL A 338 -9.97 -10.53 -9.80
C VAL A 338 -10.58 -11.92 -9.92
N THR A 339 -10.57 -12.48 -11.12
CA THR A 339 -11.06 -13.84 -11.37
C THR A 339 -10.01 -14.67 -12.11
N PHE A 340 -10.06 -15.98 -11.93
CA PHE A 340 -9.06 -16.92 -12.45
C PHE A 340 -9.74 -17.99 -13.31
N VAL A 341 -9.18 -18.29 -14.47
CA VAL A 341 -9.59 -19.42 -15.30
C VAL A 341 -8.55 -20.52 -15.17
N LEU A 342 -8.99 -21.74 -14.84
CA LEU A 342 -8.13 -22.92 -14.74
C LEU A 342 -8.13 -23.72 -16.06
N HIS A 343 -7.03 -24.40 -16.35
CA HIS A 343 -6.86 -25.31 -17.50
C HIS A 343 -7.94 -26.38 -17.48
N GLN A 344 -8.52 -26.68 -18.64
CA GLN A 344 -9.76 -27.49 -18.76
C GLN A 344 -9.67 -28.88 -18.12
N ILE A 345 -8.45 -29.42 -17.91
CA ILE A 345 -8.24 -30.65 -17.13
C ILE A 345 -8.93 -30.60 -15.76
N CYS A 346 -8.91 -29.46 -15.07
CA CYS A 346 -9.46 -29.29 -13.72
C CYS A 346 -11.00 -29.23 -13.69
N THR A 347 -11.65 -29.11 -14.85
CA THR A 347 -13.12 -29.16 -15.01
C THR A 347 -13.56 -30.37 -15.85
N SER A 348 -12.64 -31.25 -16.25
CA SER A 348 -12.90 -32.39 -17.12
C SER A 348 -13.41 -33.63 -16.38
N SER A 349 -13.99 -34.58 -17.12
CA SER A 349 -14.34 -35.91 -16.58
C SER A 349 -13.13 -36.68 -16.04
N LEU A 350 -11.93 -36.44 -16.57
CA LEU A 350 -10.66 -37.08 -16.19
C LEU A 350 -10.18 -36.77 -14.76
N VAL A 351 -10.80 -35.81 -14.06
CA VAL A 351 -10.54 -35.54 -12.62
C VAL A 351 -11.81 -35.67 -11.75
N SER A 352 -12.94 -36.07 -12.33
CA SER A 352 -14.22 -36.17 -11.62
C SER A 352 -14.21 -37.29 -10.57
N SER A 353 -14.97 -37.13 -9.48
CA SER A 353 -15.10 -38.18 -8.45
C SER A 353 -15.58 -39.50 -9.06
N MET A 354 -16.63 -39.47 -9.89
CA MET A 354 -17.17 -40.66 -10.56
C MET A 354 -16.12 -41.43 -11.36
N TRP A 355 -15.19 -40.73 -12.03
CA TRP A 355 -14.07 -41.36 -12.73
C TRP A 355 -13.06 -41.98 -11.77
N LEU A 356 -12.69 -41.27 -10.71
CA LEU A 356 -11.78 -41.79 -9.69
C LEU A 356 -12.35 -43.01 -8.95
N ASP A 357 -13.65 -43.00 -8.66
CA ASP A 357 -14.35 -44.11 -8.02
C ASP A 357 -14.41 -45.32 -8.97
N TYR A 358 -14.70 -45.11 -10.26
CA TYR A 358 -14.66 -46.15 -11.30
C TYR A 358 -13.26 -46.76 -11.47
N LEU A 359 -12.20 -45.96 -11.40
CA LEU A 359 -10.80 -46.43 -11.47
C LEU A 359 -10.39 -47.31 -10.28
N VAL A 360 -11.02 -47.15 -9.10
CA VAL A 360 -10.71 -47.90 -7.88
C VAL A 360 -11.38 -49.28 -7.84
N LEU A 361 -12.43 -49.50 -8.64
CA LEU A 361 -13.16 -50.77 -8.72
C LEU A 361 -12.42 -51.89 -9.49
N VAL A 362 -11.21 -51.64 -9.99
CA VAL A 362 -10.38 -52.61 -10.72
C VAL A 362 -10.12 -53.88 -9.90
N ASN A 363 -10.61 -55.01 -10.42
CA ASN A 363 -10.25 -56.33 -9.90
C ASN A 363 -8.84 -56.71 -10.39
N ILE A 364 -7.83 -56.44 -9.56
CA ILE A 364 -6.41 -56.68 -9.87
C ILE A 364 -6.16 -58.14 -10.30
N ASN A 365 -6.86 -59.11 -9.71
CA ASN A 365 -6.74 -60.55 -10.03
C ASN A 365 -7.13 -60.92 -11.47
N ARG A 366 -7.66 -59.98 -12.28
CA ARG A 366 -7.97 -60.15 -13.71
C ARG A 366 -6.90 -59.55 -14.64
N ILE A 367 -5.92 -58.84 -14.09
CA ILE A 367 -4.74 -58.40 -14.84
C ILE A 367 -3.80 -59.62 -14.95
N PRO A 368 -3.18 -59.93 -16.10
CA PRO A 368 -2.41 -61.18 -16.24
C PRO A 368 -1.25 -61.26 -15.24
N ILE A 369 -1.08 -62.40 -14.57
CA ILE A 369 -0.13 -62.59 -13.45
C ILE A 369 1.34 -62.28 -13.85
N TRP A 370 1.71 -62.41 -15.13
CA TRP A 370 3.04 -62.02 -15.61
C TRP A 370 3.26 -60.49 -15.64
N THR A 371 2.20 -59.69 -15.58
CA THR A 371 2.24 -58.23 -15.34
C THR A 371 2.30 -57.88 -13.84
N GLU A 372 2.00 -58.83 -12.95
CA GLU A 372 2.21 -58.74 -11.49
C GLU A 372 3.65 -59.09 -11.08
N THR A 373 4.59 -58.97 -12.02
CA THR A 373 6.03 -59.05 -11.73
C THR A 373 6.49 -57.84 -10.90
N ASP A 374 7.70 -57.93 -10.36
CA ASP A 374 8.43 -56.87 -9.62
C ASP A 374 8.44 -55.49 -10.33
N TYR A 375 8.09 -55.43 -11.61
CA TYR A 375 7.97 -54.22 -12.43
C TYR A 375 6.69 -54.26 -13.26
N SER A 376 5.53 -54.22 -12.61
CA SER A 376 4.30 -53.90 -13.34
C SER A 376 4.51 -52.58 -14.08
N ARG A 377 4.37 -52.63 -15.41
CA ARG A 377 4.33 -51.44 -16.28
C ARG A 377 2.90 -51.12 -16.68
N ASP A 378 1.96 -51.92 -16.18
CA ASP A 378 0.59 -51.85 -16.61
C ASP A 378 -0.04 -50.55 -16.13
N PHE A 379 -0.55 -49.73 -17.04
CA PHE A 379 -1.21 -48.48 -16.66
C PHE A 379 -2.37 -48.73 -15.68
N ARG A 380 -3.02 -49.89 -15.74
CA ARG A 380 -4.23 -50.22 -14.97
C ARG A 380 -3.97 -50.33 -13.46
N THR A 381 -2.74 -50.61 -13.03
CA THR A 381 -2.34 -50.63 -11.62
C THR A 381 -1.98 -49.25 -11.06
N TYR A 382 -1.77 -48.24 -11.91
CA TYR A 382 -1.35 -46.88 -11.50
C TYR A 382 -2.28 -45.74 -11.93
N GLY A 383 -3.18 -45.97 -12.88
CA GLY A 383 -4.07 -44.94 -13.43
C GLY A 383 -4.95 -44.27 -12.37
N ALA A 384 -5.46 -45.05 -11.41
CA ALA A 384 -6.17 -44.55 -10.23
C ALA A 384 -5.34 -43.51 -9.46
N SER A 385 -4.08 -43.83 -9.14
CA SER A 385 -3.17 -42.89 -8.46
C SER A 385 -2.85 -41.66 -9.32
N TYR A 386 -2.60 -41.84 -10.62
CA TYR A 386 -2.29 -40.74 -11.53
C TYR A 386 -3.43 -39.69 -11.56
N PHE A 387 -4.65 -40.13 -11.87
CA PHE A 387 -5.79 -39.21 -11.94
C PHE A 387 -6.15 -38.67 -10.54
N LYS A 388 -5.97 -39.44 -9.47
CA LYS A 388 -6.17 -38.96 -8.08
C LYS A 388 -5.21 -37.84 -7.71
N PHE A 389 -3.92 -37.93 -8.06
CA PHE A 389 -2.98 -36.83 -7.86
C PHE A 389 -3.36 -35.62 -8.72
N LEU A 390 -3.71 -35.81 -9.99
CA LEU A 390 -4.09 -34.73 -10.90
C LEU A 390 -5.31 -33.94 -10.38
N ALA A 391 -6.37 -34.65 -9.94
CA ALA A 391 -7.54 -34.07 -9.29
C ALA A 391 -7.18 -33.35 -7.97
N THR A 392 -6.31 -33.96 -7.16
CA THR A 392 -5.84 -33.37 -5.89
C THR A 392 -5.07 -32.07 -6.13
N TYR A 393 -4.22 -31.99 -7.16
CA TYR A 393 -3.49 -30.76 -7.49
C TYR A 393 -4.40 -29.67 -8.07
N CYS A 394 -5.38 -30.02 -8.91
CA CYS A 394 -6.42 -29.07 -9.34
C CYS A 394 -7.18 -28.48 -8.14
N HIS A 395 -7.58 -29.32 -7.18
CA HIS A 395 -8.28 -28.90 -5.97
C HIS A 395 -7.40 -28.02 -5.05
N LEU A 396 -6.14 -28.40 -4.84
CA LEU A 396 -5.18 -27.60 -4.07
C LEU A 396 -4.84 -26.26 -4.73
N ALA A 397 -4.77 -26.21 -6.06
CA ALA A 397 -4.61 -24.97 -6.80
C ALA A 397 -5.83 -24.07 -6.62
N GLN A 398 -7.04 -24.60 -6.80
CA GLN A 398 -8.30 -23.86 -6.60
C GLN A 398 -8.41 -23.29 -5.18
N ILE A 399 -8.17 -24.10 -4.13
CA ILE A 399 -8.21 -23.64 -2.74
C ILE A 399 -7.15 -22.56 -2.49
N ASN A 400 -5.90 -22.78 -2.92
CA ASN A 400 -4.84 -21.80 -2.67
C ASN A 400 -5.13 -20.47 -3.39
N ILE A 401 -5.65 -20.50 -4.62
CA ILE A 401 -6.07 -19.33 -5.38
C ILE A 401 -7.21 -18.59 -4.67
N GLU A 402 -8.27 -19.28 -4.25
CA GLU A 402 -9.40 -18.64 -3.56
C GLU A 402 -9.02 -18.09 -2.17
N ASP A 403 -8.25 -18.84 -1.37
CA ASP A 403 -7.73 -18.37 -0.09
C ASP A 403 -6.75 -17.19 -0.26
N ALA A 404 -5.95 -17.17 -1.34
CA ALA A 404 -5.04 -16.08 -1.64
C ALA A 404 -5.80 -14.84 -2.10
N LYS A 405 -6.82 -15.02 -2.96
CA LYS A 405 -7.75 -13.98 -3.41
C LYS A 405 -8.52 -13.38 -2.25
N HIS A 406 -9.04 -14.20 -1.32
CA HIS A 406 -9.74 -13.72 -0.14
C HIS A 406 -8.83 -12.86 0.75
N MET A 407 -7.61 -13.32 1.06
CA MET A 407 -6.63 -12.50 1.79
C MET A 407 -6.33 -11.20 1.04
N PHE A 408 -6.02 -11.26 -0.25
CA PHE A 408 -5.71 -10.09 -1.07
C PHE A 408 -6.85 -9.07 -1.09
N LEU A 409 -8.09 -9.49 -1.35
CA LEU A 409 -9.26 -8.61 -1.35
C LEU A 409 -9.56 -8.01 0.03
N SER A 410 -9.19 -8.70 1.13
CA SER A 410 -9.30 -8.15 2.49
C SER A 410 -8.22 -7.12 2.85
N THR A 411 -7.11 -7.04 2.10
CA THR A 411 -6.04 -6.08 2.39
C THR A 411 -6.43 -4.64 2.05
N GLN A 412 -5.81 -3.69 2.76
CA GLN A 412 -6.22 -2.30 2.81
C GLN A 412 -5.40 -1.43 1.86
N PHE A 413 -6.09 -0.63 1.04
CA PHE A 413 -5.50 0.49 0.32
C PHE A 413 -5.43 1.68 1.27
N ILE A 414 -4.22 1.99 1.75
CA ILE A 414 -3.98 3.05 2.73
C ILE A 414 -3.53 4.31 1.99
N ASN A 415 -4.34 5.37 2.05
CA ASN A 415 -3.96 6.70 1.57
C ASN A 415 -4.70 7.78 2.36
N ASN A 416 -4.01 8.86 2.73
CA ASN A 416 -4.59 10.00 3.45
C ASN A 416 -5.20 11.04 2.50
N TYR A 417 -4.84 11.02 1.22
CA TYR A 417 -5.41 11.86 0.18
C TYR A 417 -6.02 11.03 -0.94
N LEU A 418 -7.02 11.55 -1.63
CA LEU A 418 -7.57 10.93 -2.84
C LEU A 418 -6.50 10.97 -3.97
N PRO A 419 -5.96 9.82 -4.43
CA PRO A 419 -5.09 9.77 -5.61
C PRO A 419 -5.84 10.17 -6.88
N SER A 420 -5.11 10.62 -7.91
CA SER A 420 -5.69 10.76 -9.25
C SER A 420 -6.00 9.39 -9.85
N GLN A 421 -7.05 9.32 -10.68
CA GLN A 421 -7.52 8.07 -11.29
C GLN A 421 -6.42 7.30 -12.02
N LEU A 422 -5.57 7.98 -12.81
CA LEU A 422 -4.46 7.35 -13.53
C LEU A 422 -3.43 6.72 -12.57
N PHE A 423 -3.07 7.44 -11.50
CA PHE A 423 -2.13 6.94 -10.50
C PHE A 423 -2.72 5.77 -9.69
N PHE A 424 -4.00 5.85 -9.34
CA PHE A 424 -4.74 4.76 -8.70
C PHE A 424 -4.73 3.50 -9.57
N LEU A 425 -5.08 3.61 -10.85
CA LEU A 425 -5.09 2.46 -11.78
C LEU A 425 -3.69 1.82 -11.92
N GLN A 426 -2.64 2.64 -12.04
CA GLN A 426 -1.25 2.15 -12.07
C GLN A 426 -0.84 1.41 -10.79
N GLN A 427 -1.20 1.96 -9.62
CA GLN A 427 -0.92 1.32 -8.33
C GLN A 427 -1.68 0.00 -8.17
N VAL A 428 -2.97 -0.04 -8.52
CA VAL A 428 -3.79 -1.26 -8.42
C VAL A 428 -3.32 -2.35 -9.39
N GLN A 429 -2.88 -1.98 -10.60
CA GLN A 429 -2.28 -2.93 -11.55
C GLN A 429 -1.00 -3.56 -10.98
N HIS A 430 -0.05 -2.74 -10.49
CA HIS A 430 1.21 -3.25 -9.94
C HIS A 430 1.01 -4.12 -8.68
N ILE A 431 0.05 -3.74 -7.82
CA ILE A 431 -0.36 -4.52 -6.65
C ILE A 431 -0.97 -5.88 -7.07
N SER A 432 -1.77 -5.90 -8.14
CA SER A 432 -2.39 -7.13 -8.67
C SER A 432 -1.36 -8.07 -9.33
N GLU A 433 -0.43 -7.53 -10.12
CA GLU A 433 0.69 -8.28 -10.71
C GLU A 433 1.57 -8.93 -9.64
N SER A 434 1.91 -8.16 -8.59
CA SER A 434 2.69 -8.63 -7.44
C SER A 434 1.97 -9.76 -6.70
N PHE A 435 0.66 -9.63 -6.48
CA PHE A 435 -0.17 -10.67 -5.88
C PHE A 435 -0.19 -11.97 -6.70
N ILE A 436 -0.37 -11.89 -8.03
CA ILE A 436 -0.38 -13.06 -8.93
C ILE A 436 0.99 -13.76 -8.89
N ALA A 437 2.07 -12.99 -9.07
CA ALA A 437 3.43 -13.51 -9.10
C ALA A 437 3.83 -14.17 -7.77
N LYS A 438 3.48 -13.54 -6.63
CA LYS A 438 3.75 -14.08 -5.29
C LYS A 438 2.98 -15.38 -5.02
N THR A 439 1.68 -15.40 -5.33
CA THR A 439 0.83 -16.59 -5.10
C THR A 439 1.35 -17.81 -5.86
N ARG A 440 1.72 -17.61 -7.14
CA ARG A 440 2.36 -18.65 -7.96
C ARG A 440 3.69 -19.12 -7.37
N HIS A 441 4.55 -18.19 -6.94
CA HIS A 441 5.88 -18.52 -6.40
C HIS A 441 5.80 -19.35 -5.12
N GLU A 442 4.92 -18.98 -4.18
CA GLU A 442 4.71 -19.78 -2.95
C GLU A 442 4.10 -21.16 -3.23
N PHE A 443 3.22 -21.30 -4.23
CA PHE A 443 2.71 -22.62 -4.65
C PHE A 443 3.82 -23.49 -5.25
N SER A 444 4.59 -22.97 -6.22
CA SER A 444 5.70 -23.68 -6.86
C SER A 444 6.76 -24.10 -5.83
N ARG A 445 7.10 -23.22 -4.89
CA ARG A 445 7.95 -23.52 -3.73
C ARG A 445 7.39 -24.66 -2.88
N THR A 446 6.09 -24.64 -2.58
CA THR A 446 5.42 -25.69 -1.78
C THR A 446 5.42 -27.04 -2.49
N LEU A 447 5.26 -27.06 -3.82
CA LEU A 447 5.37 -28.26 -4.65
C LEU A 447 6.79 -28.85 -4.60
N ASN A 448 7.82 -28.00 -4.77
CA ASN A 448 9.23 -28.41 -4.75
C ASN A 448 9.70 -28.82 -3.34
N TRP A 449 9.18 -28.19 -2.28
CA TRP A 449 9.42 -28.62 -0.90
C TRP A 449 8.71 -29.94 -0.60
N THR A 450 7.47 -30.13 -1.07
CA THR A 450 6.76 -31.41 -0.96
C THR A 450 7.53 -32.54 -1.64
N GLN A 451 7.99 -32.35 -2.89
CA GLN A 451 8.87 -33.30 -3.59
C GLN A 451 10.06 -33.74 -2.74
N THR A 452 10.74 -32.76 -2.13
CA THR A 452 11.95 -32.95 -1.33
C THR A 452 11.62 -33.69 -0.02
N ALA A 453 10.57 -33.28 0.69
CA ALA A 453 10.11 -33.91 1.92
C ALA A 453 9.64 -35.36 1.69
N THR A 454 8.91 -35.63 0.60
CA THR A 454 8.43 -36.98 0.24
C THR A 454 9.60 -37.92 -0.09
N MET A 455 10.64 -37.43 -0.77
CA MET A 455 11.87 -38.20 -1.02
C MET A 455 12.62 -38.50 0.27
N ILE A 456 12.92 -37.47 1.08
CA ILE A 456 13.71 -37.59 2.32
C ILE A 456 13.01 -38.50 3.35
N SER A 457 11.69 -38.41 3.44
CA SER A 457 10.88 -39.24 4.36
C SER A 457 10.68 -40.69 3.86
N GLN A 458 11.19 -41.02 2.67
CA GLN A 458 11.07 -42.33 2.01
C GLN A 458 9.64 -42.90 2.05
N PHE A 459 8.62 -42.05 1.82
CA PHE A 459 7.22 -42.44 2.05
C PHE A 459 6.81 -43.66 1.22
N LEU A 460 6.32 -44.69 1.91
CA LEU A 460 5.82 -45.91 1.30
C LEU A 460 4.50 -45.60 0.56
N THR A 461 4.45 -45.86 -0.74
CA THR A 461 3.28 -45.60 -1.59
C THR A 461 2.25 -46.73 -1.51
N GLY A 462 0.95 -46.41 -1.45
CA GLY A 462 -0.12 -47.44 -1.51
C GLY A 462 -0.13 -48.30 -2.78
N ALA A 463 0.62 -47.90 -3.82
CA ALA A 463 0.80 -48.62 -5.08
C ALA A 463 2.11 -49.44 -5.15
N ASN A 464 2.86 -49.56 -4.05
CA ASN A 464 4.11 -50.34 -3.94
C ASN A 464 5.18 -50.00 -5.01
N THR A 465 5.24 -48.76 -5.50
CA THR A 465 6.14 -48.37 -6.61
C THR A 465 7.59 -48.18 -6.18
N ASN A 466 7.85 -47.93 -4.89
CA ASN A 466 9.19 -47.72 -4.32
C ASN A 466 9.68 -48.86 -3.42
N PHE A 467 8.79 -49.71 -2.90
CA PHE A 467 9.12 -50.79 -1.98
C PHE A 467 8.29 -52.04 -2.26
N ARG A 468 8.81 -53.20 -1.86
CA ARG A 468 8.13 -54.49 -1.88
C ARG A 468 8.03 -55.01 -0.45
N ILE A 469 6.83 -55.34 -0.01
CA ILE A 469 6.63 -56.21 1.15
C ILE A 469 6.76 -57.67 0.69
N THR A 470 7.63 -58.43 1.33
CA THR A 470 7.68 -59.89 1.26
C THR A 470 7.48 -60.44 2.67
N VAL A 471 6.39 -61.18 2.87
CA VAL A 471 6.17 -61.93 4.11
C VAL A 471 6.89 -63.27 3.98
N ASN A 472 7.89 -63.51 4.82
CA ASN A 472 8.54 -64.82 4.91
C ASN A 472 7.59 -65.85 5.53
N ASN A 473 7.83 -67.13 5.26
CA ASN A 473 7.07 -68.26 5.82
C ASN A 473 6.98 -68.23 7.36
N ASP A 474 7.94 -67.60 8.05
CA ASP A 474 7.96 -67.40 9.51
C ASP A 474 7.04 -66.26 10.00
N GLY A 475 6.17 -65.70 9.14
CA GLY A 475 5.33 -64.53 9.43
C GLY A 475 6.09 -63.20 9.50
N ARG A 476 7.40 -63.19 9.27
CA ARG A 476 8.23 -61.97 9.30
C ARG A 476 8.01 -61.13 8.04
N VAL A 477 7.61 -59.88 8.25
CA VAL A 477 7.49 -58.87 7.19
C VAL A 477 8.88 -58.31 6.87
N ILE A 478 9.36 -58.52 5.64
CA ILE A 478 10.57 -57.88 5.10
C ILE A 478 10.14 -56.82 4.09
N ILE A 479 10.78 -55.64 4.14
CA ILE A 479 10.58 -54.53 3.22
C ILE A 479 11.86 -54.34 2.41
N ASN A 480 11.77 -54.35 1.08
CA ASN A 480 12.89 -54.20 0.14
C ASN A 480 12.64 -53.04 -0.83
N ASP A 481 13.66 -52.27 -1.21
CA ASP A 481 13.55 -51.21 -2.22
C ASP A 481 13.34 -51.75 -3.63
N VAL A 482 12.52 -51.06 -4.44
CA VAL A 482 12.27 -51.40 -5.85
C VAL A 482 13.37 -50.80 -6.76
N THR A 483 13.83 -51.57 -7.75
CA THR A 483 14.91 -51.16 -8.67
C THR A 483 14.49 -51.30 -10.15
N PHE A 484 13.83 -50.27 -10.68
CA PHE A 484 13.33 -50.21 -12.06
C PHE A 484 14.41 -50.53 -13.11
N ARG A 485 14.01 -51.23 -14.19
CA ARG A 485 14.79 -51.32 -15.44
C ARG A 485 14.36 -50.24 -16.43
N ILE A 486 15.19 -49.23 -16.63
CA ILE A 486 14.95 -48.15 -17.60
C ILE A 486 14.90 -48.76 -19.00
N VAL A 487 13.82 -48.51 -19.74
CA VAL A 487 13.60 -48.97 -21.12
C VAL A 487 13.54 -47.76 -22.05
N THR A 488 14.26 -47.84 -23.17
CA THR A 488 14.42 -46.72 -24.11
C THR A 488 13.94 -47.04 -25.52
N GLN A 489 13.71 -48.31 -25.86
CA GLN A 489 13.06 -48.69 -27.11
C GLN A 489 12.00 -49.74 -26.82
N ILE A 490 10.82 -49.52 -27.39
CA ILE A 490 9.69 -50.44 -27.39
C ILE A 490 9.46 -50.77 -28.87
N THR A 491 9.59 -52.04 -29.22
CA THR A 491 9.31 -52.57 -30.55
C THR A 491 8.23 -53.63 -30.42
N HIS A 492 7.47 -53.92 -31.49
CA HIS A 492 6.40 -54.92 -31.46
C HIS A 492 6.84 -56.30 -30.91
N ASN A 493 8.12 -56.64 -31.02
CA ASN A 493 8.65 -57.94 -30.61
C ASN A 493 9.66 -57.88 -29.44
N SER A 494 10.05 -56.69 -28.95
CA SER A 494 11.06 -56.59 -27.88
C SER A 494 11.10 -55.26 -27.12
N LEU A 495 11.51 -55.33 -25.85
CA LEU A 495 11.73 -54.21 -24.92
C LEU A 495 13.23 -54.11 -24.59
N SER A 496 13.93 -53.05 -25.02
CA SER A 496 15.36 -52.88 -24.74
C SER A 496 15.61 -51.96 -23.53
N SER A 497 16.46 -52.41 -22.59
CA SER A 497 16.76 -51.69 -21.35
C SER A 497 18.20 -51.18 -21.29
N THR A 498 18.39 -49.88 -21.08
CA THR A 498 19.71 -49.22 -21.01
C THR A 498 20.28 -49.11 -19.61
N GLY A 499 19.49 -49.34 -18.55
CA GLY A 499 19.99 -49.20 -17.18
C GLY A 499 19.06 -49.72 -16.09
N ARG A 500 19.53 -49.60 -14.84
CA ARG A 500 18.76 -49.86 -13.62
C ARG A 500 18.71 -48.60 -12.76
N CYS A 501 17.60 -48.35 -12.07
CA CYS A 501 17.36 -47.16 -11.26
C CYS A 501 16.70 -47.57 -9.94
N SER A 502 17.35 -47.34 -8.81
CA SER A 502 16.84 -47.74 -7.48
C SER A 502 16.06 -46.61 -6.82
N CYS A 503 14.86 -46.94 -6.33
CA CYS A 503 13.98 -46.00 -5.65
C CYS A 503 14.48 -45.59 -4.25
N GLY A 504 15.41 -46.35 -3.65
CA GLY A 504 15.97 -46.06 -2.32
C GLY A 504 16.99 -44.91 -2.28
N PHE A 505 17.55 -44.50 -3.43
CA PHE A 505 18.62 -43.48 -3.50
C PHE A 505 18.14 -42.13 -4.05
N ASP A 506 17.87 -42.01 -5.35
CA ASP A 506 17.26 -40.81 -5.95
C ASP A 506 16.17 -41.19 -6.95
N GLY A 507 15.02 -41.60 -6.41
CA GLY A 507 13.84 -41.98 -7.19
C GLY A 507 13.20 -40.86 -8.01
N ARG A 508 13.73 -39.62 -7.99
CA ARG A 508 13.16 -38.48 -8.73
C ARG A 508 13.45 -38.52 -10.24
N VAL A 509 14.53 -39.17 -10.65
CA VAL A 509 14.88 -39.38 -12.07
C VAL A 509 14.56 -40.79 -12.57
N CYS A 510 14.12 -41.68 -11.67
CA CYS A 510 13.74 -43.05 -12.00
C CYS A 510 12.30 -43.12 -12.50
N PHE A 511 12.14 -43.25 -13.82
CA PHE A 511 10.83 -43.41 -14.46
C PHE A 511 10.76 -44.54 -15.49
N LEU A 512 9.53 -45.01 -15.73
CA LEU A 512 9.15 -46.03 -16.71
C LEU A 512 8.04 -45.51 -17.61
N ILE A 513 8.00 -46.00 -18.86
CA ILE A 513 6.88 -45.80 -19.79
C ILE A 513 5.76 -46.79 -19.41
N PRO A 514 4.53 -46.32 -19.14
CA PRO A 514 3.35 -47.17 -18.95
C PRO A 514 2.89 -47.80 -20.26
N ILE A 515 2.36 -49.01 -20.14
CA ILE A 515 1.83 -49.84 -21.23
C ILE A 515 0.49 -50.40 -20.77
N ILE A 516 -0.48 -50.60 -21.66
CA ILE A 516 -1.63 -51.47 -21.39
C ILE A 516 -1.36 -52.80 -22.10
N TYR A 517 -1.17 -53.87 -21.34
CA TYR A 517 -0.98 -55.21 -21.89
C TYR A 517 -2.31 -55.85 -22.30
N THR A 518 -2.30 -56.65 -23.36
CA THR A 518 -3.44 -57.51 -23.69
C THR A 518 -3.53 -58.67 -22.68
N ASN A 519 -4.59 -59.47 -22.73
CA ASN A 519 -4.70 -60.70 -21.94
C ASN A 519 -3.87 -61.86 -22.57
N GLY A 520 -2.77 -61.52 -23.24
CA GLY A 520 -1.85 -62.45 -23.88
C GLY A 520 -0.93 -63.19 -22.92
N SER A 521 0.10 -63.81 -23.49
CA SER A 521 1.08 -64.65 -22.78
C SER A 521 2.49 -64.03 -22.69
N GLY A 522 2.78 -63.02 -23.51
CA GLY A 522 4.10 -62.40 -23.60
C GLY A 522 4.13 -60.89 -23.35
N VAL A 523 5.24 -60.41 -22.79
CA VAL A 523 5.50 -58.97 -22.49
C VAL A 523 5.64 -58.09 -23.75
N SER A 524 5.56 -58.69 -24.94
CA SER A 524 5.45 -58.01 -26.25
C SER A 524 4.02 -57.74 -26.70
N GLU A 525 3.01 -58.32 -26.04
CA GLU A 525 1.60 -58.20 -26.43
C GLU A 525 0.93 -57.02 -25.70
N PHE A 526 0.81 -55.87 -26.37
CA PHE A 526 0.26 -54.64 -25.79
C PHE A 526 -0.77 -53.95 -26.70
N LEU A 527 -1.76 -53.31 -26.07
CA LEU A 527 -2.82 -52.53 -26.72
C LEU A 527 -2.41 -51.06 -26.89
N GLN A 528 -1.74 -50.48 -25.89
CA GLN A 528 -1.35 -49.07 -25.88
C GLN A 528 -0.01 -48.87 -25.17
N VAL A 529 0.82 -47.97 -25.71
CA VAL A 529 2.03 -47.44 -25.07
C VAL A 529 1.82 -45.94 -24.88
N PHE A 530 2.14 -45.40 -23.70
CA PHE A 530 1.95 -43.98 -23.41
C PHE A 530 3.31 -43.29 -23.33
N TYR A 531 3.85 -42.80 -24.44
CA TYR A 531 5.21 -42.25 -24.49
C TYR A 531 5.35 -40.96 -23.67
N GLU A 532 4.29 -40.17 -23.61
CA GLU A 532 4.14 -38.87 -22.94
C GLU A 532 3.98 -39.02 -21.42
N LEU A 533 3.42 -40.15 -20.96
CA LEU A 533 3.12 -40.45 -19.56
C LEU A 533 4.28 -41.22 -18.91
N LYS A 534 4.54 -40.98 -17.62
CA LYS A 534 5.60 -41.67 -16.87
C LYS A 534 5.10 -42.24 -15.54
N ILE A 535 5.48 -43.47 -15.22
CA ILE A 535 5.42 -44.03 -13.86
C ILE A 535 6.75 -43.72 -13.18
N GLY A 536 6.74 -43.16 -11.97
CA GLY A 536 7.94 -42.89 -11.16
C GLY A 536 7.97 -43.71 -9.88
N CYS A 537 9.12 -43.75 -9.19
CA CYS A 537 9.28 -44.44 -7.91
C CYS A 537 8.22 -44.02 -6.88
N ILE A 538 7.80 -42.76 -6.93
CA ILE A 538 6.57 -42.27 -6.32
C ILE A 538 5.69 -41.78 -7.47
N PRO A 539 4.38 -42.10 -7.54
CA PRO A 539 3.54 -41.72 -8.69
C PRO A 539 3.52 -40.21 -8.95
N MET A 540 3.65 -39.42 -7.87
CA MET A 540 3.85 -37.97 -7.90
C MET A 540 5.07 -37.53 -8.74
N PHE A 541 6.21 -38.25 -8.69
CA PHE A 541 7.37 -37.93 -9.53
C PHE A 541 7.14 -38.32 -11.00
N GLY A 542 6.43 -39.43 -11.26
CA GLY A 542 6.01 -39.82 -12.60
C GLY A 542 5.09 -38.77 -13.25
N LEU A 543 4.11 -38.29 -12.50
CA LEU A 543 3.23 -37.18 -12.87
C LEU A 543 4.04 -35.94 -13.32
N PHE A 544 5.06 -35.53 -12.57
CA PHE A 544 5.85 -34.33 -12.90
C PHE A 544 6.74 -34.49 -14.15
N TRP A 545 7.21 -35.72 -14.44
CA TRP A 545 7.95 -36.03 -15.67
C TRP A 545 7.06 -36.33 -16.88
N SER A 546 5.73 -36.36 -16.70
CA SER A 546 4.77 -36.58 -17.78
C SER A 546 4.52 -35.29 -18.58
N GLU A 547 4.16 -35.45 -19.85
CA GLU A 547 3.74 -34.38 -20.77
C GLU A 547 2.21 -34.32 -20.86
N THR A 548 1.67 -33.17 -21.28
CA THR A 548 0.22 -32.86 -21.23
C THR A 548 -0.59 -33.33 -22.45
N ASP A 549 0.07 -33.62 -23.57
CA ASP A 549 -0.61 -33.72 -24.87
C ASP A 549 -1.48 -34.97 -25.03
N TRP A 550 -1.16 -36.05 -24.32
CA TRP A 550 -1.90 -37.31 -24.41
C TRP A 550 -3.34 -37.21 -23.87
N TRP A 551 -3.63 -36.21 -23.04
CA TRP A 551 -5.00 -35.92 -22.60
C TRP A 551 -5.94 -35.49 -23.75
N TYR A 552 -5.36 -35.00 -24.85
CA TYR A 552 -6.06 -34.61 -26.08
C TYR A 552 -6.14 -35.76 -27.10
N ASN A 553 -5.57 -36.94 -26.79
CA ASN A 553 -5.50 -38.08 -27.71
C ASN A 553 -6.69 -39.03 -27.48
N ILE A 554 -7.71 -38.92 -28.35
CA ILE A 554 -8.94 -39.73 -28.32
C ILE A 554 -8.62 -41.24 -28.21
N THR A 555 -7.68 -41.75 -29.00
CA THR A 555 -7.31 -43.17 -29.03
C THR A 555 -6.76 -43.66 -27.69
N TYR A 556 -5.97 -42.83 -27.01
CA TYR A 556 -5.40 -43.17 -25.71
C TYR A 556 -6.49 -43.24 -24.63
N ILE A 557 -7.38 -42.24 -24.61
CA ILE A 557 -8.51 -42.17 -23.67
C ILE A 557 -9.49 -43.33 -23.91
N GLU A 558 -9.77 -43.67 -25.17
CA GLU A 558 -10.63 -44.80 -25.52
C GLU A 558 -10.01 -46.15 -25.14
N ASN A 559 -8.71 -46.35 -25.37
CA ASN A 559 -8.00 -47.56 -24.95
C ASN A 559 -7.99 -47.73 -23.41
N ILE A 560 -7.91 -46.63 -22.65
CA ILE A 560 -8.14 -46.67 -21.19
C ILE A 560 -9.58 -47.10 -20.89
N ARG A 561 -10.58 -46.43 -21.48
CA ARG A 561 -12.02 -46.68 -21.24
C ARG A 561 -12.40 -48.14 -21.47
N MET A 562 -12.04 -48.68 -22.63
CA MET A 562 -12.28 -50.07 -23.00
C MET A 562 -11.63 -51.04 -22.02
N THR A 563 -10.35 -50.87 -21.71
CA THR A 563 -9.62 -51.90 -20.94
C THR A 563 -10.05 -51.95 -19.47
N TYR A 564 -10.44 -50.82 -18.88
CA TYR A 564 -11.05 -50.83 -17.54
C TYR A 564 -12.42 -51.56 -17.57
N SER A 565 -13.28 -51.31 -18.56
CA SER A 565 -14.58 -52.00 -18.66
C SER A 565 -14.44 -53.52 -18.85
N MET A 566 -13.43 -53.98 -19.60
CA MET A 566 -13.14 -55.40 -19.80
C MET A 566 -12.72 -56.11 -18.51
N ILE A 567 -11.96 -55.45 -17.63
CA ILE A 567 -11.61 -56.01 -16.31
C ILE A 567 -12.85 -56.12 -15.42
N MET A 568 -13.71 -55.09 -15.45
CA MET A 568 -14.80 -54.90 -14.49
C MET A 568 -15.99 -55.85 -14.66
N ASP A 569 -16.14 -56.51 -15.82
CA ASP A 569 -17.40 -57.20 -16.23
C ASP A 569 -18.64 -56.29 -16.28
N SER A 570 -18.45 -54.98 -16.16
CA SER A 570 -19.53 -54.02 -16.00
C SER A 570 -20.04 -53.52 -17.34
N GLN A 571 -21.33 -53.73 -17.63
CA GLN A 571 -21.99 -53.11 -18.78
C GLN A 571 -22.05 -51.56 -18.69
N LEU A 572 -21.74 -50.97 -17.53
CA LEU A 572 -21.48 -49.53 -17.41
C LEU A 572 -20.12 -49.17 -18.01
N LEU A 573 -20.13 -48.77 -19.28
CA LEU A 573 -19.09 -47.93 -19.87
C LEU A 573 -19.21 -46.51 -19.30
N PHE A 574 -18.34 -46.12 -18.37
CA PHE A 574 -18.27 -44.74 -17.91
C PHE A 574 -17.78 -43.82 -19.04
N ASN A 575 -18.48 -42.71 -19.30
CA ASN A 575 -18.16 -41.80 -20.39
C ASN A 575 -17.04 -40.83 -19.99
N ILE A 576 -15.79 -41.17 -20.35
CA ILE A 576 -14.66 -40.23 -20.37
C ILE A 576 -14.47 -39.68 -21.78
N GLU A 577 -14.06 -38.42 -21.84
CA GLU A 577 -13.81 -37.70 -23.09
C GLU A 577 -12.41 -37.09 -23.04
N SER A 578 -11.72 -37.06 -24.18
CA SER A 578 -10.44 -36.36 -24.31
C SER A 578 -10.63 -34.84 -24.22
N LEU A 579 -9.62 -34.13 -23.74
CA LEU A 579 -9.66 -32.67 -23.67
C LEU A 579 -9.84 -32.05 -25.07
N ASN A 580 -10.55 -30.93 -25.13
CA ASN A 580 -10.87 -30.27 -26.40
C ASN A 580 -9.71 -29.36 -26.84
N ARG A 581 -9.01 -29.75 -27.91
CA ARG A 581 -7.88 -28.98 -28.49
C ARG A 581 -8.29 -27.64 -29.12
N SER A 582 -9.59 -27.40 -29.35
CA SER A 582 -10.10 -26.10 -29.82
C SER A 582 -10.28 -25.07 -28.70
N VAL A 583 -10.12 -25.46 -27.42
CA VAL A 583 -10.09 -24.50 -26.30
C VAL A 583 -8.67 -23.92 -26.20
N PRO A 584 -8.49 -22.59 -26.26
CA PRO A 584 -7.16 -21.99 -26.14
C PRO A 584 -6.50 -22.30 -24.79
N THR A 585 -5.23 -22.66 -24.82
CA THR A 585 -4.38 -22.88 -23.64
C THR A 585 -3.03 -22.19 -23.82
N ARG A 586 -2.41 -21.72 -22.73
CA ARG A 586 -1.00 -21.26 -22.74
C ARG A 586 0.02 -22.38 -22.51
N PHE A 587 -0.42 -23.63 -22.55
CA PHE A 587 0.34 -24.82 -22.14
C PHE A 587 0.43 -25.91 -23.22
N GLU A 588 0.64 -25.52 -24.48
CA GLU A 588 0.83 -26.48 -25.57
C GLU A 588 2.19 -27.21 -25.46
N HIS A 589 2.20 -28.54 -25.59
CA HIS A 589 3.43 -29.37 -25.59
C HIS A 589 4.34 -29.19 -24.36
N VAL A 590 3.76 -29.00 -23.16
CA VAL A 590 4.51 -28.80 -21.91
C VAL A 590 4.62 -30.07 -21.05
N ARG A 591 5.64 -30.08 -20.17
CA ARG A 591 5.66 -31.01 -19.03
C ARG A 591 4.66 -30.56 -17.97
N LEU A 592 3.96 -31.53 -17.40
CA LEU A 592 2.95 -31.33 -16.36
C LEU A 592 3.49 -30.62 -15.12
N ASN A 593 4.79 -30.78 -14.80
CA ASN A 593 5.50 -29.95 -13.82
C ASN A 593 5.28 -28.43 -14.02
N ILE A 594 5.38 -27.94 -15.26
CA ILE A 594 5.24 -26.51 -15.58
C ILE A 594 3.80 -26.05 -15.32
N LEU A 595 2.82 -26.81 -15.82
CA LEU A 595 1.39 -26.56 -15.60
C LEU A 595 1.02 -26.56 -14.11
N LEU A 596 1.63 -27.45 -13.32
CA LEU A 596 1.48 -27.53 -11.86
C LEU A 596 2.11 -26.33 -11.13
N GLN A 597 3.34 -25.94 -11.48
CA GLN A 597 4.01 -24.77 -10.90
C GLN A 597 3.27 -23.44 -11.21
N GLU A 598 2.54 -23.40 -12.34
CA GLU A 598 1.64 -22.32 -12.74
C GLU A 598 0.21 -22.47 -12.18
N MET A 599 -0.04 -23.40 -11.24
CA MET A 599 -1.33 -23.65 -10.57
C MET A 599 -2.50 -23.95 -11.53
N PHE A 600 -2.23 -24.52 -12.71
CA PHE A 600 -3.19 -24.67 -13.81
C PHE A 600 -3.85 -23.37 -14.29
N VAL A 601 -3.37 -22.17 -13.92
CA VAL A 601 -4.03 -20.91 -14.31
C VAL A 601 -3.79 -20.63 -15.79
N GLU A 602 -4.84 -20.58 -16.59
CA GLU A 602 -4.77 -20.15 -18.00
C GLU A 602 -4.69 -18.63 -18.10
N THR A 603 -5.67 -17.94 -17.52
CA THR A 603 -5.76 -16.48 -17.53
C THR A 603 -6.18 -15.94 -16.17
N VAL A 604 -5.68 -14.76 -15.84
CA VAL A 604 -6.15 -13.94 -14.71
C VAL A 604 -6.87 -12.73 -15.29
N ILE A 605 -8.11 -12.51 -14.87
CA ILE A 605 -9.01 -11.51 -15.41
C ILE A 605 -9.25 -10.42 -14.36
N ASN A 606 -8.66 -9.24 -14.59
CA ASN A 606 -8.84 -8.02 -13.79
C ASN A 606 -9.67 -6.99 -14.58
N ASN A 607 -10.94 -7.31 -14.85
CA ASN A 607 -11.80 -6.46 -15.68
C ASN A 607 -12.43 -5.27 -14.93
N ASN A 608 -12.47 -5.31 -13.59
CA ASN A 608 -13.36 -4.49 -12.77
C ASN A 608 -12.63 -3.64 -11.71
N THR A 609 -11.50 -3.02 -12.07
CA THR A 609 -10.92 -1.96 -11.20
C THR A 609 -11.76 -0.68 -11.31
N ARG A 610 -12.41 -0.26 -10.22
CA ARG A 610 -13.43 0.80 -10.19
C ARG A 610 -13.02 1.98 -9.29
N PHE A 611 -12.44 3.01 -9.90
CA PHE A 611 -12.03 4.24 -9.21
C PHE A 611 -13.21 5.00 -8.57
N ASP A 612 -14.39 4.93 -9.19
CA ASP A 612 -15.64 5.49 -8.69
C ASP A 612 -16.10 4.84 -7.38
N LEU A 613 -16.06 3.51 -7.28
CA LEU A 613 -16.36 2.81 -6.02
C LEU A 613 -15.30 3.13 -4.95
N PHE A 614 -14.02 3.23 -5.33
CA PHE A 614 -12.98 3.68 -4.42
C PHE A 614 -13.17 5.14 -3.95
N TYR A 615 -13.66 6.03 -4.82
CA TYR A 615 -14.00 7.42 -4.49
C TYR A 615 -15.12 7.47 -3.44
N GLU A 616 -16.19 6.68 -3.62
CA GLU A 616 -17.29 6.57 -2.66
C GLU A 616 -16.81 6.07 -1.29
N GLN A 617 -15.87 5.12 -1.23
CA GLN A 617 -15.29 4.66 0.04
C GLN A 617 -14.34 5.69 0.66
N CYS A 618 -13.48 6.33 -0.12
CA CYS A 618 -12.61 7.43 0.35
C CYS A 618 -13.45 8.57 0.95
N SER A 619 -14.59 8.89 0.34
CA SER A 619 -15.56 9.93 0.74
C SER A 619 -14.88 11.23 1.17
N PRO A 620 -14.41 12.06 0.22
CA PRO A 620 -13.57 13.21 0.56
C PRO A 620 -14.28 14.20 1.48
N ILE A 621 -13.70 14.45 2.66
CA ILE A 621 -14.22 15.45 3.61
C ILE A 621 -14.15 16.84 2.98
N ALA A 622 -12.98 17.16 2.40
CA ALA A 622 -12.74 18.41 1.71
C ALA A 622 -11.63 18.28 0.66
N CYS A 623 -11.83 18.94 -0.48
CA CYS A 623 -10.79 19.27 -1.45
C CYS A 623 -10.30 20.70 -1.24
N THR A 624 -8.98 20.90 -1.22
CA THR A 624 -8.34 22.22 -1.15
C THR A 624 -7.49 22.46 -2.39
N TYR A 625 -7.55 23.68 -2.94
CA TYR A 625 -6.70 24.10 -4.06
C TYR A 625 -6.32 25.57 -3.92
N GLN A 626 -5.24 26.00 -4.58
CA GLN A 626 -4.73 27.37 -4.47
C GLN A 626 -5.15 28.23 -5.66
N VAL A 627 -5.67 29.43 -5.36
CA VAL A 627 -6.09 30.42 -6.37
C VAL A 627 -5.59 31.80 -5.92
N VAL A 628 -5.02 32.57 -6.86
CA VAL A 628 -4.68 33.98 -6.63
C VAL A 628 -5.93 34.83 -6.81
N ARG A 629 -6.33 35.59 -5.80
CA ARG A 629 -7.50 36.49 -5.83
C ARG A 629 -7.26 37.80 -5.08
N ARG A 630 -8.03 38.82 -5.44
CA ARG A 630 -8.14 40.08 -4.69
C ARG A 630 -8.93 39.87 -3.39
N ARG A 631 -8.64 40.70 -2.39
CA ARG A 631 -9.31 40.65 -1.08
C ARG A 631 -10.79 41.01 -1.16
N GLU A 632 -11.61 40.31 -0.38
CA GLU A 632 -13.04 40.60 -0.26
C GLU A 632 -13.29 41.94 0.44
N ILE A 633 -14.29 42.67 -0.05
CA ILE A 633 -14.67 44.01 0.43
C ILE A 633 -15.00 43.99 1.93
N ILE A 634 -15.68 42.95 2.43
CA ILE A 634 -16.04 42.83 3.85
C ILE A 634 -14.79 42.68 4.72
N ILE A 635 -13.81 41.88 4.30
CA ILE A 635 -12.54 41.70 5.02
C ILE A 635 -11.72 43.00 5.00
N ALA A 636 -11.72 43.73 3.88
CA ALA A 636 -11.11 45.06 3.80
C ALA A 636 -11.78 46.06 4.77
N ILE A 637 -13.11 46.09 4.84
CA ILE A 637 -13.88 46.93 5.78
C ILE A 637 -13.57 46.57 7.23
N LEU A 638 -13.52 45.28 7.59
CA LEU A 638 -13.16 44.83 8.94
C LEU A 638 -11.72 45.21 9.32
N LEU A 639 -10.77 45.14 8.38
CA LEU A 639 -9.41 45.66 8.59
C LEU A 639 -9.40 47.18 8.81
N ILE A 640 -10.16 47.96 8.04
CA ILE A 640 -10.29 49.41 8.24
C ILE A 640 -10.87 49.72 9.63
N ILE A 641 -11.90 48.98 10.08
CA ILE A 641 -12.50 49.14 11.42
C ILE A 641 -11.50 48.81 12.54
N ASN A 642 -10.70 47.75 12.40
CA ASN A 642 -9.66 47.39 13.36
C ASN A 642 -8.54 48.46 13.40
N ILE A 643 -8.09 48.94 12.24
CA ILE A 643 -7.08 50.00 12.13
C ILE A 643 -7.60 51.33 12.69
N TYR A 644 -8.87 51.67 12.47
CA TYR A 644 -9.53 52.86 13.00
C TYR A 644 -9.39 52.97 14.53
N GLY A 645 -9.44 51.86 15.27
CA GLY A 645 -9.22 51.84 16.72
C GLY A 645 -7.83 52.33 17.15
N GLY A 646 -6.78 51.88 16.46
CA GLY A 646 -5.40 52.31 16.70
C GLY A 646 -5.13 53.73 16.19
N LEU A 647 -5.52 54.00 14.95
CA LEU A 647 -5.38 55.30 14.27
C LEU A 647 -6.06 56.43 15.05
N SER A 648 -7.28 56.19 15.55
CA SER A 648 -8.01 57.09 16.44
C SER A 648 -7.23 57.41 17.70
N ARG A 649 -6.72 56.40 18.43
CA ARG A 649 -5.92 56.60 19.65
C ARG A 649 -4.62 57.37 19.38
N GLY A 650 -3.91 57.06 18.28
CA GLY A 650 -2.68 57.76 17.89
C GLY A 650 -2.93 59.24 17.54
N LEU A 651 -3.91 59.52 16.67
CA LEU A 651 -4.27 60.89 16.28
C LEU A 651 -4.70 61.75 17.48
N ARG A 652 -5.37 61.17 18.47
CA ARG A 652 -5.76 61.86 19.72
C ARG A 652 -4.58 62.29 20.58
N LEU A 653 -3.43 61.61 20.47
CA LEU A 653 -2.18 61.95 21.14
C LEU A 653 -1.38 63.01 20.36
N ILE A 654 -1.41 62.93 19.03
CA ILE A 654 -0.62 63.78 18.12
C ILE A 654 -1.28 65.14 17.87
N ILE A 655 -2.61 65.21 17.74
CA ILE A 655 -3.32 66.47 17.40
C ILE A 655 -3.19 67.57 18.46
N PRO A 656 -3.15 67.30 19.79
CA PRO A 656 -2.82 68.33 20.78
C PRO A 656 -1.43 68.94 20.58
N LEU A 657 -0.43 68.15 20.19
CA LEU A 657 0.93 68.61 19.91
C LEU A 657 0.98 69.48 18.64
N ILE A 658 0.40 69.00 17.53
CA ILE A 658 0.30 69.77 16.28
C ILE A 658 -0.51 71.06 16.48
N GLY A 659 -1.63 70.99 17.21
CA GLY A 659 -2.45 72.16 17.54
C GLY A 659 -1.68 73.20 18.37
N ASN A 660 -0.93 72.77 19.38
CA ASN A 660 -0.10 73.68 20.18
C ASN A 660 1.04 74.30 19.35
N LEU A 661 1.66 73.56 18.42
CA LEU A 661 2.64 74.10 17.47
C LEU A 661 2.01 75.16 16.54
N ILE A 662 0.86 74.88 15.95
CA ILE A 662 0.13 75.83 15.09
C ILE A 662 -0.23 77.11 15.87
N PHE A 663 -0.80 76.98 17.07
CA PHE A 663 -1.13 78.14 17.91
C PHE A 663 0.11 78.90 18.40
N PHE A 664 1.25 78.23 18.63
CA PHE A 664 2.52 78.88 18.96
C PHE A 664 3.02 79.77 17.80
N PHE A 665 2.98 79.29 16.55
CA PHE A 665 3.34 80.09 15.39
C PHE A 665 2.36 81.26 15.15
N ILE A 666 1.05 81.04 15.27
CA ILE A 666 0.04 82.12 15.15
C ILE A 666 0.29 83.22 16.19
N ARG A 667 0.50 82.84 17.47
CA ARG A 667 0.75 83.80 18.56
C ARG A 667 2.07 84.56 18.38
N LYS A 668 3.09 83.93 17.79
CA LYS A 668 4.35 84.58 17.43
C LYS A 668 4.17 85.65 16.33
N CYS A 669 3.27 85.41 15.36
CA CYS A 669 2.96 86.38 14.31
C CYS A 669 2.06 87.54 14.76
N GLN A 670 1.21 87.35 15.77
CA GLN A 670 0.43 88.46 16.37
C GLN A 670 1.29 89.40 17.22
N ASN A 671 2.34 88.90 17.88
CA ASN A 671 3.25 89.77 18.64
C ASN A 671 4.12 90.66 17.73
N SER A 672 4.42 90.24 16.49
CA SER A 672 5.21 91.04 15.53
C SER A 672 4.48 92.25 14.94
N THR A 673 3.17 92.41 15.16
CA THR A 673 2.38 93.56 14.65
C THR A 673 2.12 94.65 15.68
N ILE A 674 2.59 94.52 16.93
CA ILE A 674 2.32 95.48 18.02
C ILE A 674 3.51 96.42 18.30
N THR A 675 4.74 96.05 17.88
CA THR A 675 5.98 96.78 18.23
C THR A 675 6.37 97.94 17.32
N HIS A 676 5.56 98.30 16.31
CA HIS A 676 5.81 99.46 15.42
C HIS A 676 4.87 100.65 15.67
N GLY A 677 4.03 100.62 16.71
CA GLY A 677 2.97 101.60 16.96
C GLY A 677 3.32 102.83 17.81
N LYS A 678 4.60 103.21 17.94
CA LYS A 678 5.03 104.44 18.66
C LYS A 678 6.33 105.03 18.10
N TYR A 679 6.23 106.03 17.21
CA TYR A 679 7.10 107.22 17.11
C TYR A 679 6.54 108.17 16.03
N ALA A 680 6.94 109.45 16.08
CA ALA A 680 6.74 110.50 15.06
C ALA A 680 5.29 110.94 14.70
N VAL A 681 4.76 111.90 15.47
CA VAL A 681 4.19 113.14 14.91
C VAL A 681 4.63 114.30 15.80
N ASN A 682 5.55 115.14 15.30
CA ASN A 682 5.66 116.58 15.57
C ASN A 682 6.96 117.15 14.95
N PHE A 683 6.84 117.81 13.81
CA PHE A 683 7.52 119.09 13.59
C PHE A 683 6.67 119.96 12.65
N GLN A 684 6.87 121.27 12.71
CA GLN A 684 5.88 122.27 12.32
C GLN A 684 5.83 122.57 10.81
N ARG A 685 4.68 123.10 10.38
CA ARG A 685 4.65 124.51 9.98
C ARG A 685 3.53 125.23 10.72
#